data_AF-A0A535KCJ2-F1
#
_entry.id   AF-A0A535KCJ2-F1
#
_cell.length_a   1.000
_cell.length_b   1.000
_cell.length_c   1.000
_cell.angle_alpha   90.00
_cell.angle_beta   90.00
_cell.angle_gamma   90.00
#
_symmetry.space_group_name_H-M   'P 1'
#
loop_
_entity.id
_entity.type
_entity.pdbx_description
1 polymer ?
#
loop_
_entity_poly.entity_id
_entity_poly.type
_entity_poly.pdbx_seq_one_letter_code
_entity_poly.pdbx_strand_id
1 'polypeptide(L)'
;MGMVAWLAVFDGRIPGRTITWWAFLFNRAMLATAYVVPSIAVSSFGHDLAWLPLQTLVYVVTALSLNYTLTALGWAFVSRVSLVTTLFENVGVNALFGTAALSFSGGIIYLLLQVPVGLFQIPVGYIMAPGLFGFVLAVRGNVADAQRQTLLKDQTLDLAAQALDARDRYTESHSIRVAELAGHLGERLELGDREVELIRTAASLHDLGKIGVRDEVLNKPGPLTEEEWEIMRRHPDIGADMIAQHSALAEVAPLVRHHHERWDGSGYPAGLKGDVIPFGARILSVADSFDTITGARLYRRSLMTPIEGVEDISRRASQWYDPNVVDALRELHGLQPLEVLNRPEVPRRITTLRVLRSNPSFSSLVAAIGISSLGDPLTQVASLISIYVKTNHDARFVALGFIVQAIATIVMTSLAGGLADRLPRRGLVVGLELLRAAGLIATPFLIGMDWRFIVPMLFLLSSINAIVQPAKQAAIPNLVSPGQVGKANAIVAATTMLGGAIGFGVAAAVLSRFPGSINTLFIADAMTFVLGAVIILGIPNLGGGSISTSVSGALRRSWAVLEARPHFAISTLAAFLIPISLPAVLAIAYQVSTTGAQTYSTLELVGAIGIFTGSLIVSRLGVIGSMRTVGAGLLLTGAFSVAIFMSHDLWMIVAALFIASVGNPVYTVANQTALIEAADPSNRGTVMATRFGLAQTAGIIGLVW
;
A
#
# COMPACT_ATOMS: atom_id res chain seq x y z
N MET A 1 -29.16 1.05 14.32
CA MET A 1 -28.15 2.09 13.99
C MET A 1 -27.54 2.79 15.19
N GLY A 2 -28.30 3.45 16.07
CA GLY A 2 -27.72 4.22 17.17
C GLY A 2 -26.81 3.43 18.12
N MET A 3 -27.21 2.24 18.54
CA MET A 3 -26.39 1.37 19.40
C MET A 3 -25.12 0.87 18.69
N VAL A 4 -25.22 0.57 17.39
CA VAL A 4 -24.09 0.20 16.53
C VAL A 4 -23.14 1.39 16.42
N ALA A 5 -23.62 2.57 16.01
CA ALA A 5 -22.84 3.81 15.94
C ALA A 5 -22.19 4.19 17.28
N TRP A 6 -22.85 3.92 18.41
CA TRP A 6 -22.32 4.15 19.76
C TRP A 6 -21.21 3.16 20.15
N LEU A 7 -21.36 1.87 19.81
CA LEU A 7 -20.30 0.86 19.98
C LEU A 7 -19.12 1.11 19.04
N ALA A 8 -19.35 1.77 17.90
CA ALA A 8 -18.34 2.18 16.92
C ALA A 8 -17.29 3.16 17.47
N VAL A 9 -17.59 3.78 18.61
CA VAL A 9 -16.74 4.80 19.22
C VAL A 9 -15.84 4.18 20.30
N PHE A 10 -15.69 2.85 20.30
CA PHE A 10 -14.67 2.19 21.10
C PHE A 10 -13.31 2.28 20.40
N ASP A 11 -12.42 3.09 20.95
CA ASP A 11 -11.06 3.33 20.47
C ASP A 11 -10.00 2.91 21.51
N GLY A 12 -10.39 2.03 22.45
CA GLY A 12 -9.52 1.54 23.51
C GLY A 12 -9.19 2.56 24.62
N ARG A 13 -9.65 3.82 24.52
CA ARG A 13 -9.41 4.83 25.56
C ARG A 13 -10.28 4.56 26.79
N ILE A 14 -9.65 4.61 27.97
CA ILE A 14 -10.30 4.41 29.27
C ILE A 14 -10.75 5.78 29.82
N PRO A 15 -12.06 6.01 30.04
CA PRO A 15 -12.56 7.26 30.61
C PRO A 15 -11.96 7.54 31.99
N GLY A 16 -11.53 8.78 32.22
CA GLY A 16 -10.85 9.19 33.46
C GLY A 16 -9.37 8.82 33.55
N ARG A 17 -8.83 8.08 32.58
CA ARG A 17 -7.39 7.80 32.47
C ARG A 17 -6.77 8.40 31.22
N THR A 18 -7.23 7.99 30.03
CA THR A 18 -6.64 8.40 28.74
C THR A 18 -7.53 9.38 27.96
N ILE A 19 -8.76 9.61 28.42
CA ILE A 19 -9.69 10.61 27.91
C ILE A 19 -10.53 11.12 29.09
N THR A 20 -10.83 12.42 29.13
CA THR A 20 -11.72 12.98 30.15
C THR A 20 -13.15 12.43 29.97
N TRP A 21 -13.87 12.24 31.08
CA TRP A 21 -15.22 11.69 31.07
C TRP A 21 -16.18 12.48 30.18
N TRP A 22 -16.10 13.81 30.22
CA TRP A 22 -16.95 14.67 29.40
C TRP A 22 -16.65 14.52 27.90
N ALA A 23 -15.37 14.45 27.51
CA ALA A 23 -14.99 14.32 26.09
C ALA A 23 -15.38 12.94 25.56
N PHE A 24 -15.26 11.90 26.39
CA PHE A 24 -15.75 10.56 26.07
C PHE A 24 -17.25 10.55 25.79
N LEU A 25 -18.06 11.09 26.71
CA LEU A 25 -19.52 11.14 26.57
C LEU A 25 -19.95 12.01 25.39
N PHE A 26 -19.31 13.17 25.22
CA PHE A 26 -19.56 14.08 24.10
C PHE A 26 -19.31 13.40 22.75
N ASN A 27 -18.14 12.79 22.55
CA ASN A 27 -17.79 12.13 21.29
C ASN A 27 -18.79 11.01 20.93
N ARG A 28 -19.25 10.24 21.93
CA ARG A 28 -20.23 9.17 21.73
C ARG A 28 -21.62 9.71 21.39
N ALA A 29 -22.09 10.69 22.15
CA ALA A 29 -23.39 11.32 21.92
C ALA A 29 -23.43 12.02 20.54
N MET A 30 -22.35 12.72 20.20
CA MET A 30 -22.19 13.40 18.92
C MET A 30 -22.28 12.42 17.75
N LEU A 31 -21.49 11.34 17.75
CA LEU A 31 -21.50 10.37 16.67
C LEU A 31 -22.83 9.60 16.60
N ALA A 32 -23.38 9.20 17.76
CA ALA A 32 -24.71 8.59 17.79
C ALA A 32 -25.76 9.51 17.13
N THR A 33 -25.75 10.81 17.45
CA THR A 33 -26.64 11.81 16.85
C THR A 33 -26.40 11.96 15.35
N ALA A 34 -25.14 12.10 14.93
CA ALA A 34 -24.74 12.29 13.55
C ALA A 34 -25.09 11.10 12.63
N TYR A 35 -25.27 9.89 13.16
CA TYR A 35 -25.69 8.73 12.38
C TYR A 35 -27.18 8.37 12.57
N VAL A 36 -27.78 8.65 13.72
CA VAL A 36 -29.20 8.36 13.98
C VAL A 36 -30.12 9.34 13.28
N VAL A 37 -29.84 10.65 13.34
CA VAL A 37 -30.71 11.66 12.75
C VAL A 37 -30.84 11.50 11.22
N PRO A 38 -29.76 11.29 10.45
CA PRO A 38 -29.87 10.97 9.03
C PRO A 38 -30.60 9.66 8.75
N SER A 39 -30.46 8.65 9.63
CA SER A 39 -31.20 7.38 9.48
C SER A 39 -32.71 7.59 9.59
N ILE A 40 -33.15 8.46 10.51
CA ILE A 40 -34.55 8.83 10.67
C ILE A 40 -35.04 9.64 9.45
N ALA A 41 -34.25 10.63 9.02
CA ALA A 41 -34.57 11.44 7.84
C ALA A 41 -34.69 10.59 6.57
N VAL A 42 -33.87 9.54 6.43
CA VAL A 42 -33.96 8.62 5.30
C VAL A 42 -35.13 7.64 5.44
N SER A 43 -35.48 7.23 6.66
CA SER A 43 -36.61 6.33 6.91
C SER A 43 -37.98 6.92 6.55
N SER A 44 -38.08 8.25 6.44
CA SER A 44 -39.29 8.92 5.95
C SER A 44 -39.45 8.87 4.43
N PHE A 45 -38.43 8.41 3.68
CA PHE A 45 -38.55 8.15 2.25
C PHE A 45 -39.07 6.72 2.02
N GLY A 46 -39.75 6.48 0.90
CA GLY A 46 -40.29 5.15 0.55
C GLY A 46 -39.19 4.08 0.46
N HIS A 47 -39.51 2.83 0.78
CA HIS A 47 -38.54 1.71 0.81
C HIS A 47 -38.21 1.17 -0.60
N ASP A 48 -38.51 1.95 -1.64
CA ASP A 48 -38.31 1.57 -3.02
C ASP A 48 -36.85 1.82 -3.43
N LEU A 49 -36.24 0.81 -4.05
CA LEU A 49 -34.84 0.78 -4.49
C LEU A 49 -34.49 1.93 -5.44
N ALA A 50 -35.49 2.51 -6.14
CA ALA A 50 -35.31 3.65 -7.02
C ALA A 50 -34.89 4.95 -6.29
N TRP A 51 -35.31 5.14 -5.03
CA TRP A 51 -35.00 6.35 -4.25
C TRP A 51 -33.65 6.26 -3.52
N LEU A 52 -33.01 5.10 -3.60
CA LEU A 52 -31.89 4.74 -2.76
C LEU A 52 -30.60 5.56 -3.02
N PRO A 53 -30.26 6.00 -4.25
CA PRO A 53 -29.17 6.96 -4.47
C PRO A 53 -29.44 8.32 -3.80
N LEU A 54 -30.69 8.81 -3.88
CA LEU A 54 -31.09 10.05 -3.23
C LEU A 54 -31.08 9.91 -1.72
N GLN A 55 -31.58 8.79 -1.18
CA GLN A 55 -31.54 8.45 0.23
C GLN A 55 -30.10 8.37 0.76
N THR A 56 -29.19 7.75 0.00
CA THR A 56 -27.77 7.68 0.35
C THR A 56 -27.15 9.07 0.35
N LEU A 57 -27.43 9.89 -0.67
CA LEU A 57 -26.93 11.26 -0.75
C LEU A 57 -27.44 12.10 0.42
N VAL A 58 -28.74 12.04 0.71
CA VAL A 58 -29.37 12.72 1.86
C VAL A 58 -28.76 12.23 3.17
N TYR A 59 -28.55 10.92 3.33
CA TYR A 59 -27.89 10.36 4.50
C TYR A 59 -26.50 10.96 4.70
N VAL A 60 -25.66 10.89 3.67
CA VAL A 60 -24.26 11.28 3.71
C VAL A 60 -24.12 12.78 3.96
N VAL A 61 -24.87 13.60 3.24
CA VAL A 61 -24.86 15.06 3.39
C VAL A 61 -25.34 15.46 4.79
N THR A 62 -26.41 14.84 5.29
CA THR A 62 -26.94 15.16 6.63
C THR A 62 -26.00 14.67 7.73
N ALA A 63 -25.43 13.47 7.60
CA ALA A 63 -24.46 12.91 8.54
C ALA A 63 -23.19 13.76 8.60
N LEU A 64 -22.67 14.18 7.44
CA LEU A 64 -21.53 15.08 7.33
C LEU A 64 -21.81 16.43 7.98
N SER A 65 -22.94 17.05 7.62
CA SER A 65 -23.32 18.37 8.13
C SER A 65 -23.48 18.35 9.65
N LEU A 66 -24.15 17.34 10.20
CA LEU A 66 -24.33 17.18 11.64
C LEU A 66 -23.02 16.89 12.36
N ASN A 67 -22.24 15.92 11.88
CA ASN A 67 -20.95 15.59 12.48
C ASN A 67 -20.04 16.81 12.51
N TYR A 68 -19.99 17.56 11.41
CA TYR A 68 -19.14 18.72 11.29
C TYR A 68 -19.60 19.86 12.20
N THR A 69 -20.89 20.19 12.17
CA THR A 69 -21.46 21.27 13.00
C THR A 69 -21.30 20.96 14.49
N LEU A 70 -21.57 19.72 14.91
CA LEU A 70 -21.42 19.34 16.32
C LEU A 70 -19.96 19.32 16.77
N THR A 71 -19.03 18.89 15.91
CA THR A 71 -17.60 18.93 16.20
C THR A 71 -17.12 20.37 16.36
N ALA A 72 -17.53 21.26 15.45
CA ALA A 72 -17.20 22.68 15.51
C ALA A 72 -17.80 23.35 16.76
N LEU A 73 -19.04 23.01 17.14
CA LEU A 73 -19.66 23.48 18.37
C LEU A 73 -18.89 23.02 19.63
N GLY A 74 -18.49 21.75 19.67
CA GLY A 74 -17.69 21.22 20.77
C GLY A 74 -16.33 21.90 20.88
N TRP A 75 -15.64 22.10 19.76
CA TRP A 75 -14.35 22.79 19.73
C TRP A 75 -14.47 24.27 20.09
N ALA A 76 -15.44 24.98 19.53
CA ALA A 76 -15.71 26.38 19.86
C ALA A 76 -16.00 26.56 21.36
N PHE A 77 -16.76 25.64 21.96
CA PHE A 77 -17.06 25.65 23.38
C PHE A 77 -15.80 25.44 24.26
N VAL A 78 -14.96 24.47 23.91
CA VAL A 78 -13.76 24.12 24.68
C VAL A 78 -12.67 25.18 24.52
N SER A 79 -12.41 25.61 23.29
CA SER A 79 -11.32 26.51 22.94
C SER A 79 -11.69 28.00 23.09
N ARG A 80 -12.97 28.30 23.37
CA ARG A 80 -13.54 29.67 23.44
C ARG A 80 -13.30 30.51 22.19
N VAL A 81 -13.23 29.86 21.03
CA VAL A 81 -13.09 30.49 19.71
C VAL A 81 -14.49 30.61 19.07
N SER A 82 -14.68 31.56 18.16
CA SER A 82 -15.95 31.72 17.47
C SER A 82 -16.30 30.45 16.66
N LEU A 83 -17.58 30.07 16.65
CA LEU A 83 -18.08 28.92 15.89
C LEU A 83 -17.85 29.11 14.38
N VAL A 84 -18.03 30.33 13.88
CA VAL A 84 -17.85 30.67 12.46
C VAL A 84 -16.39 30.44 12.07
N THR A 85 -15.46 30.98 12.84
CA THR A 85 -14.02 30.78 12.65
C THR A 85 -13.65 29.29 12.66
N THR A 86 -14.19 28.56 13.65
CA THR A 86 -13.99 27.11 13.78
C THR A 86 -14.53 26.31 12.58
N LEU A 87 -15.65 26.73 11.99
CA LEU A 87 -16.27 26.10 10.81
C LEU A 87 -15.53 26.39 9.49
N PHE A 88 -14.70 27.43 9.42
CA PHE A 88 -13.99 27.78 8.18
C PHE A 88 -12.49 27.46 8.25
N GLU A 89 -11.88 27.41 9.43
CA GLU A 89 -10.44 27.19 9.58
C GLU A 89 -10.05 25.74 9.88
N ASN A 90 -10.92 24.92 10.49
CA ASN A 90 -10.52 23.61 11.02
C ASN A 90 -10.73 22.40 10.08
N VAL A 91 -11.23 22.59 8.85
CA VAL A 91 -11.42 21.44 7.94
C VAL A 91 -10.46 21.46 6.77
N GLY A 92 -9.39 20.71 6.96
CA GLY A 92 -8.62 20.19 5.85
C GLY A 92 -9.45 19.21 5.02
N VAL A 93 -9.29 19.29 3.70
CA VAL A 93 -9.93 18.42 2.69
C VAL A 93 -9.78 16.92 3.05
N ASN A 94 -8.66 16.53 3.63
CA ASN A 94 -8.38 15.16 4.06
C ASN A 94 -9.33 14.64 5.15
N ALA A 95 -9.69 15.48 6.13
CA ALA A 95 -10.63 15.11 7.19
C ALA A 95 -12.07 15.00 6.66
N LEU A 96 -12.41 15.87 5.71
CA LEU A 96 -13.71 15.89 5.01
C LEU A 96 -13.90 14.61 4.20
N PHE A 97 -12.90 14.20 3.42
CA PHE A 97 -12.92 12.95 2.65
C PHE A 97 -13.06 11.71 3.55
N GLY A 98 -12.28 11.62 4.63
CA GLY A 98 -12.36 10.49 5.56
C GLY A 98 -13.73 10.40 6.24
N THR A 99 -14.30 11.54 6.65
CA THR A 99 -15.63 11.58 7.27
C THR A 99 -16.73 11.27 6.26
N ALA A 100 -16.59 11.72 5.01
CA ALA A 100 -17.54 11.43 3.94
C ALA A 100 -17.55 9.93 3.59
N ALA A 101 -16.37 9.31 3.50
CA ALA A 101 -16.22 7.87 3.31
C ALA A 101 -16.88 7.05 4.43
N LEU A 102 -16.73 7.48 5.69
CA LEU A 102 -17.37 6.85 6.86
C LEU A 102 -18.89 7.02 6.83
N SER A 103 -19.39 8.21 6.51
CA SER A 103 -20.81 8.49 6.38
C SER A 103 -21.45 7.70 5.23
N PHE A 104 -20.75 7.57 4.11
CA PHE A 104 -21.17 6.76 2.98
C PHE A 104 -21.22 5.27 3.33
N SER A 105 -20.22 4.76 4.05
CA SER A 105 -20.21 3.38 4.56
C SER A 105 -21.36 3.11 5.54
N GLY A 106 -21.67 4.05 6.43
CA GLY A 106 -22.82 3.98 7.34
C GLY A 106 -24.16 3.98 6.61
N GLY A 107 -24.27 4.77 5.53
CA GLY A 107 -25.40 4.76 4.61
C GLY A 107 -25.58 3.40 3.96
N ILE A 108 -24.53 2.81 3.38
CA ILE A 108 -24.58 1.46 2.79
C ILE A 108 -25.02 0.41 3.80
N ILE A 109 -24.48 0.44 5.03
CA ILE A 109 -24.87 -0.50 6.09
C ILE A 109 -26.37 -0.37 6.41
N TYR A 110 -26.93 0.85 6.39
CA TYR A 110 -28.36 1.07 6.55
C TYR A 110 -29.17 0.45 5.42
N LEU A 111 -28.75 0.65 4.18
CA LEU A 111 -29.45 0.15 3.00
C LEU A 111 -29.43 -1.38 2.95
N LEU A 112 -28.29 -2.01 3.26
CA LEU A 112 -28.18 -3.47 3.32
C LEU A 112 -29.08 -4.09 4.40
N LEU A 113 -29.34 -3.39 5.51
CA LEU A 113 -30.27 -3.86 6.56
C LEU A 113 -31.74 -3.83 6.12
N GLN A 114 -32.07 -3.10 5.05
CA GLN A 114 -33.44 -2.94 4.56
C GLN A 114 -33.81 -3.87 3.42
N VAL A 115 -32.85 -4.60 2.83
CA VAL A 115 -33.11 -5.51 1.70
C VAL A 115 -33.25 -6.96 2.21
N PRO A 116 -34.46 -7.55 2.21
CA PRO A 116 -34.63 -8.98 2.47
C PRO A 116 -34.19 -9.79 1.24
N VAL A 117 -33.29 -10.77 1.41
CA VAL A 117 -32.85 -11.68 0.35
C VAL A 117 -32.86 -13.14 0.86
N GLY A 118 -33.46 -14.06 0.11
CA GLY A 118 -33.34 -15.52 0.32
C GLY A 118 -34.44 -16.22 1.15
N LEU A 119 -34.34 -17.55 1.25
CA LEU A 119 -35.31 -18.50 1.85
C LEU A 119 -35.56 -18.29 3.36
N PHE A 120 -34.66 -17.62 4.08
CA PHE A 120 -34.75 -17.45 5.54
C PHE A 120 -35.25 -16.09 6.00
N GLN A 121 -35.55 -15.15 5.07
CA GLN A 121 -36.01 -13.78 5.41
C GLN A 121 -35.07 -13.00 6.36
N ILE A 122 -33.82 -13.44 6.56
CA ILE A 122 -32.81 -12.72 7.34
C ILE A 122 -32.19 -11.70 6.38
N PRO A 123 -32.33 -10.38 6.60
CA PRO A 123 -31.73 -9.40 5.70
C PRO A 123 -30.22 -9.55 5.78
N VAL A 124 -29.57 -9.78 4.64
CA VAL A 124 -28.12 -10.00 4.50
C VAL A 124 -27.32 -8.90 5.20
N GLY A 125 -27.88 -7.69 5.30
CA GLY A 125 -27.34 -6.60 6.10
C GLY A 125 -27.09 -6.92 7.56
N TYR A 126 -27.85 -7.80 8.23
CA TYR A 126 -27.60 -8.11 9.65
C TYR A 126 -26.33 -8.93 9.87
N ILE A 127 -25.86 -9.65 8.85
CA ILE A 127 -24.63 -10.47 8.88
C ILE A 127 -23.45 -9.69 8.28
N MET A 128 -23.69 -8.95 7.19
CA MET A 128 -22.69 -8.12 6.55
C MET A 128 -22.37 -6.85 7.35
N ALA A 129 -23.35 -6.28 8.07
CA ALA A 129 -23.15 -5.05 8.84
C ALA A 129 -22.08 -5.21 9.92
N PRO A 130 -22.05 -6.24 10.79
CA PRO A 130 -20.94 -6.44 11.73
C PRO A 130 -19.57 -6.54 11.05
N GLY A 131 -19.51 -7.17 9.87
CA GLY A 131 -18.28 -7.29 9.06
C GLY A 131 -17.85 -5.95 8.44
N LEU A 132 -18.70 -5.28 7.68
CA LEU A 132 -18.45 -3.94 7.11
C LEU A 132 -18.21 -2.89 8.20
N PHE A 133 -18.85 -3.03 9.34
CA PHE A 133 -18.69 -2.16 10.50
C PHE A 133 -17.38 -2.43 11.23
N GLY A 134 -17.02 -3.69 11.45
CA GLY A 134 -15.69 -4.08 11.92
C GLY A 134 -14.58 -3.63 10.98
N PHE A 135 -14.84 -3.63 9.67
CA PHE A 135 -13.96 -3.08 8.64
C PHE A 135 -13.76 -1.58 8.80
N VAL A 136 -14.86 -0.82 8.87
CA VAL A 136 -14.84 0.63 9.09
C VAL A 136 -14.11 0.99 10.39
N LEU A 137 -14.30 0.21 11.45
CA LEU A 137 -13.62 0.41 12.74
C LEU A 137 -12.14 0.08 12.70
N ALA A 138 -11.76 -1.04 12.09
CA ALA A 138 -10.37 -1.41 11.91
C ALA A 138 -9.64 -0.38 11.04
N VAL A 139 -10.26 0.10 9.97
CA VAL A 139 -9.68 1.15 9.13
C VAL A 139 -9.58 2.45 9.91
N ARG A 140 -10.65 2.89 10.60
CA ARG A 140 -10.65 4.17 11.32
C ARG A 140 -9.67 4.20 12.49
N GLY A 141 -9.66 3.16 13.33
CA GLY A 141 -8.75 3.06 14.47
C GLY A 141 -7.29 3.02 14.02
N ASN A 142 -6.97 2.15 13.05
CA ASN A 142 -5.59 1.99 12.61
C ASN A 142 -5.09 3.15 11.74
N VAL A 143 -5.95 3.78 10.92
CA VAL A 143 -5.60 5.01 10.18
C VAL A 143 -5.40 6.17 11.15
N ALA A 144 -6.25 6.32 12.16
CA ALA A 144 -6.12 7.39 13.16
C ALA A 144 -4.86 7.22 14.00
N ASP A 145 -4.53 5.99 14.43
CA ASP A 145 -3.33 5.72 15.21
C ASP A 145 -2.05 5.92 14.39
N ALA A 146 -2.03 5.45 13.13
CA ALA A 146 -0.89 5.66 12.23
C ALA A 146 -0.69 7.15 11.87
N GLN A 147 -1.79 7.89 11.62
CA GLN A 147 -1.72 9.33 11.39
C GLN A 147 -1.28 10.09 12.64
N ARG A 148 -1.73 9.68 13.82
CA ARG A 148 -1.33 10.30 15.08
C ARG A 148 0.15 10.10 15.35
N GLN A 149 0.69 8.90 15.10
CA GLN A 149 2.12 8.65 15.25
C GLN A 149 2.96 9.46 14.25
N THR A 150 2.50 9.56 13.00
CA THR A 150 3.18 10.37 11.98
C THR A 150 3.15 11.86 12.35
N LEU A 151 1.98 12.40 12.72
CA LEU A 151 1.83 13.80 13.12
C LEU A 151 2.65 14.12 14.37
N LEU A 152 2.64 13.26 15.39
CA LEU A 152 3.44 13.45 16.60
C LEU A 152 4.95 13.41 16.30
N LYS A 153 5.37 12.54 15.36
CA LYS A 153 6.76 12.50 14.88
C LYS A 153 7.13 13.83 14.23
N ASP A 154 6.35 14.28 13.24
CA ASP A 154 6.63 15.52 12.50
C ASP A 154 6.64 16.73 13.44
N GLN A 155 5.65 16.84 14.34
CA GLN A 155 5.61 17.90 15.36
C GLN A 155 6.80 17.86 16.32
N THR A 156 7.26 16.68 16.73
CA THR A 156 8.41 16.56 17.62
C THR A 156 9.71 16.97 16.91
N LEU A 157 9.83 16.64 15.63
CA LEU A 157 10.98 17.04 14.81
C LEU A 157 10.98 18.53 14.53
N ASP A 158 9.84 19.11 14.19
CA ASP A 158 9.68 20.56 13.99
C ASP A 158 9.98 21.32 15.28
N LEU A 159 9.53 20.83 16.44
CA LEU A 159 9.86 21.41 17.73
C LEU A 159 11.35 21.30 18.06
N ALA A 160 12.00 20.18 17.71
CA ALA A 160 13.44 20.02 17.91
C ALA A 160 14.25 20.97 17.00
N ALA A 161 13.84 21.12 15.74
CA ALA A 161 14.42 22.06 14.80
C ALA A 161 14.22 23.51 15.26
N GLN A 162 13.00 23.90 15.64
CA GLN A 162 12.68 25.24 16.15
C GLN A 162 13.41 25.56 17.45
N ALA A 163 13.54 24.60 18.38
CA ALA A 163 14.28 24.79 19.62
C ALA A 163 15.77 25.00 19.36
N LEU A 164 16.32 24.37 18.31
CA LEU A 164 17.69 24.63 17.89
C LEU A 164 17.84 25.98 17.19
N ASP A 165 16.96 26.30 16.23
CA ASP A 165 16.93 27.60 15.54
C ASP A 165 16.80 28.76 16.56
N ALA A 166 16.10 28.56 17.68
CA ALA A 166 15.99 29.55 18.75
C ALA A 166 17.26 29.71 19.60
N ARG A 167 18.11 28.69 19.68
CA ARG A 167 19.40 28.71 20.41
C ARG A 167 20.54 29.26 19.54
N ASP A 168 20.47 29.02 18.24
CA ASP A 168 21.41 29.55 17.26
C ASP A 168 21.07 31.03 16.96
N ARG A 169 22.08 31.91 16.88
CA ARG A 169 21.90 33.30 16.44
C ARG A 169 21.40 33.41 14.98
N TYR A 170 21.45 32.32 14.22
CA TYR A 170 20.89 32.19 12.87
C TYR A 170 19.35 32.06 12.88
N THR A 171 18.65 33.20 13.03
CA THR A 171 17.25 33.50 12.61
C THR A 171 16.14 32.43 12.71
N GLU A 172 14.98 32.85 13.24
CA GLU A 172 13.69 32.16 13.14
C GLU A 172 13.42 31.63 11.71
N SER A 173 13.15 30.32 11.59
CA SER A 173 12.71 29.62 10.36
C SER A 173 13.79 29.30 9.29
N HIS A 174 15.09 29.30 9.59
CA HIS A 174 16.12 28.86 8.62
C HIS A 174 15.92 27.41 8.18
N SER A 175 15.80 26.49 9.14
CA SER A 175 15.64 25.07 8.88
C SER A 175 14.40 24.79 8.01
N ILE A 176 13.33 25.57 8.19
CA ILE A 176 12.09 25.50 7.38
C ILE A 176 12.34 25.94 5.94
N ARG A 177 13.01 27.08 5.70
CA ARG A 177 13.28 27.58 4.35
C ARG A 177 14.22 26.65 3.57
N VAL A 178 15.23 26.10 4.24
CA VAL A 178 16.14 25.10 3.64
C VAL A 178 15.35 23.85 3.26
N ALA A 179 14.43 23.38 4.12
CA ALA A 179 13.59 22.23 3.82
C ALA A 179 12.64 22.48 2.63
N GLU A 180 12.00 23.64 2.56
CA GLU A 180 11.14 24.00 1.43
C GLU A 180 11.92 24.05 0.12
N LEU A 181 13.07 24.73 0.10
CA LEU A 181 13.92 24.83 -1.09
C LEU A 181 14.48 23.47 -1.51
N ALA A 182 14.98 22.67 -0.58
CA ALA A 182 15.49 21.32 -0.85
C ALA A 182 14.39 20.42 -1.46
N GLY A 183 13.15 20.56 -0.98
CA GLY A 183 11.98 19.91 -1.55
C GLY A 183 11.72 20.32 -3.01
N HIS A 184 11.67 21.62 -3.29
CA HIS A 184 11.47 22.14 -4.65
C HIS A 184 12.60 21.73 -5.62
N LEU A 185 13.85 21.72 -5.14
CA LEU A 185 14.99 21.22 -5.92
C LEU A 185 14.81 19.74 -6.25
N GLY A 186 14.40 18.92 -5.27
CA GLY A 186 14.12 17.51 -5.48
C GLY A 186 13.00 17.26 -6.49
N GLU A 187 11.91 18.04 -6.43
CA GLU A 187 10.81 17.99 -7.39
C GLU A 187 11.28 18.37 -8.80
N ARG A 188 12.09 19.43 -8.93
CA ARG A 188 12.63 19.89 -10.23
C ARG A 188 13.59 18.89 -10.86
N LEU A 189 14.30 18.12 -10.03
CA LEU A 189 15.16 16.99 -10.41
C LEU A 189 14.38 15.70 -10.71
N GLU A 190 13.04 15.75 -10.66
CA GLU A 190 12.15 14.62 -10.87
C GLU A 190 12.40 13.47 -9.88
N LEU A 191 12.72 13.75 -8.62
CA LEU A 191 12.80 12.71 -7.58
C LEU A 191 11.41 12.14 -7.25
N GLY A 192 11.38 10.94 -6.66
CA GLY A 192 10.15 10.35 -6.15
C GLY A 192 9.64 11.07 -4.90
N ASP A 193 8.31 11.11 -4.71
CA ASP A 193 7.67 11.82 -3.60
C ASP A 193 8.24 11.43 -2.22
N ARG A 194 8.57 10.15 -2.01
CA ARG A 194 9.24 9.66 -0.78
C ARG A 194 10.65 10.23 -0.61
N GLU A 195 11.42 10.31 -1.69
CA GLU A 195 12.80 10.82 -1.66
C GLU A 195 12.79 12.32 -1.38
N VAL A 196 11.87 13.06 -2.00
CA VAL A 196 11.63 14.48 -1.71
C VAL A 196 11.29 14.66 -0.23
N GLU A 197 10.41 13.83 0.34
CA GLU A 197 10.05 13.93 1.76
C GLU A 197 11.22 13.63 2.71
N LEU A 198 12.04 12.62 2.38
CA LEU A 198 13.28 12.33 3.12
C LEU A 198 14.26 13.49 3.06
N ILE A 199 14.38 14.15 1.91
CA ILE A 199 15.24 15.32 1.72
C ILE A 199 14.70 16.52 2.51
N ARG A 200 13.38 16.78 2.49
CA ARG A 200 12.74 17.81 3.31
C ARG A 200 13.01 17.57 4.79
N THR A 201 12.81 16.33 5.26
CA THR A 201 13.08 15.94 6.65
C THR A 201 14.57 16.11 7.01
N ALA A 202 15.48 15.70 6.12
CA ALA A 202 16.91 15.87 6.32
C ALA A 202 17.31 17.33 6.41
N ALA A 203 16.76 18.17 5.54
CA ALA A 203 16.99 19.60 5.53
C ALA A 203 16.46 20.28 6.81
N SER A 204 15.29 19.89 7.31
CA SER A 204 14.78 20.42 8.60
C SER A 204 15.66 20.06 9.80
N LEU A 205 16.45 18.99 9.70
CA LEU A 205 17.28 18.46 10.79
C LEU A 205 18.78 18.59 10.54
N HIS A 206 19.20 19.25 9.44
CA HIS A 206 20.60 19.22 8.98
C HIS A 206 21.58 19.74 10.03
N ASP A 207 21.12 20.71 10.81
CA ASP A 207 21.89 21.38 11.84
C ASP A 207 21.69 20.80 13.25
N LEU A 208 20.87 19.75 13.44
CA LEU A 208 20.48 19.22 14.76
C LEU A 208 21.68 19.03 15.71
N GLY A 209 22.83 18.60 15.18
CA GLY A 209 24.02 18.36 15.98
C GLY A 209 24.71 19.60 16.54
N LYS A 210 24.31 20.82 16.13
CA LYS A 210 24.75 22.08 16.77
C LYS A 210 24.35 22.11 18.25
N ILE A 211 23.39 21.27 18.68
CA ILE A 211 23.09 21.05 20.10
C ILE A 211 24.34 20.65 20.91
N GLY A 212 25.26 19.89 20.30
CA GLY A 212 26.52 19.46 20.91
C GLY A 212 27.64 20.51 20.88
N VAL A 213 27.41 21.69 20.28
CA VAL A 213 28.36 22.80 20.23
C VAL A 213 28.08 23.75 21.40
N ARG A 214 29.14 24.22 22.06
CA ARG A 214 29.04 25.16 23.18
C ARG A 214 28.55 26.54 22.71
N ASP A 215 27.75 27.21 23.52
CA ASP A 215 27.18 28.53 23.18
C ASP A 215 28.25 29.58 22.88
N GLU A 216 29.41 29.52 23.53
CA GLU A 216 30.48 30.50 23.30
C GLU A 216 31.07 30.39 21.89
N VAL A 217 31.10 29.17 21.32
CA VAL A 217 31.55 28.90 19.96
C VAL A 217 30.41 29.16 18.97
N LEU A 218 29.21 28.63 19.24
CA LEU A 218 28.05 28.76 18.37
C LEU A 218 27.65 30.23 18.15
N ASN A 219 27.69 31.04 19.20
CA ASN A 219 27.22 32.43 19.18
C ASN A 219 28.34 33.48 19.14
N LYS A 220 29.57 33.08 18.79
CA LYS A 220 30.75 33.98 18.81
C LYS A 220 30.55 35.19 17.89
N PRO A 221 30.71 36.43 18.38
CA PRO A 221 30.70 37.63 17.54
C PRO A 221 32.06 37.77 16.82
N GLY A 222 32.22 37.11 15.67
CA GLY A 222 33.45 37.17 14.86
C GLY A 222 33.79 35.84 14.19
N PRO A 223 34.93 35.75 13.48
CA PRO A 223 35.39 34.49 12.92
C PRO A 223 35.77 33.50 14.03
N LEU A 224 35.54 32.21 13.78
CA LEU A 224 36.00 31.12 14.62
C LEU A 224 37.52 30.90 14.44
N THR A 225 38.21 30.51 15.51
CA THR A 225 39.59 29.99 15.44
C THR A 225 39.60 28.59 14.82
N GLU A 226 40.78 28.04 14.48
CA GLU A 226 40.83 26.68 13.91
C GLU A 226 40.33 25.62 14.90
N GLU A 227 40.66 25.76 16.20
CA GLU A 227 40.18 24.86 17.25
C GLU A 227 38.66 24.93 17.41
N GLU A 228 38.09 26.13 17.29
CA GLU A 228 36.64 26.33 17.30
C GLU A 228 35.98 25.76 16.05
N TRP A 229 36.65 25.85 14.89
CA TRP A 229 36.22 25.20 13.65
C TRP A 229 36.25 23.68 13.76
N GLU A 230 37.25 23.08 14.39
CA GLU A 230 37.30 21.64 14.65
C GLU A 230 36.08 21.18 15.47
N ILE A 231 35.67 21.97 16.47
CA ILE A 231 34.45 21.69 17.25
C ILE A 231 33.21 21.84 16.37
N MET A 232 33.12 22.91 15.58
CA MET A 232 31.97 23.18 14.71
C MET A 232 31.80 22.08 13.65
N ARG A 233 32.88 21.59 13.03
CA ARG A 233 32.86 20.55 11.99
C ARG A 233 32.29 19.19 12.45
N ARG A 234 32.12 18.99 13.77
CA ARG A 234 31.55 17.76 14.34
C ARG A 234 30.03 17.72 14.36
N HIS A 235 29.34 18.85 14.15
CA HIS A 235 27.89 18.88 14.24
C HIS A 235 27.17 17.95 13.25
N PRO A 236 27.64 17.70 12.00
CA PRO A 236 26.95 16.77 11.11
C PRO A 236 26.98 15.33 11.64
N ASP A 237 28.12 14.91 12.21
CA ASP A 237 28.26 13.59 12.83
C ASP A 237 27.36 13.45 14.06
N ILE A 238 27.38 14.45 14.96
CA ILE A 238 26.53 14.45 16.17
C ILE A 238 25.05 14.37 15.78
N GLY A 239 24.62 15.19 14.81
CA GLY A 239 23.23 15.20 14.35
C GLY A 239 22.83 13.86 13.73
N ALA A 240 23.67 13.31 12.85
CA ALA A 240 23.42 12.03 12.21
C ALA A 240 23.38 10.86 13.21
N ASP A 241 24.27 10.85 14.21
CA ASP A 241 24.29 9.82 15.25
C ASP A 241 23.04 9.87 16.13
N MET A 242 22.55 11.07 16.47
CA MET A 242 21.29 11.25 17.19
C MET A 242 20.09 10.75 16.36
N ILE A 243 20.05 11.11 15.07
CA ILE A 243 18.98 10.70 14.15
C ILE A 243 18.96 9.19 13.92
N ALA A 244 20.14 8.57 13.78
CA ALA A 244 20.27 7.14 13.50
C ALA A 244 19.74 6.22 14.62
N GLN A 245 19.63 6.74 15.85
CA GLN A 245 19.03 6.00 16.96
C GLN A 245 17.53 5.77 16.78
N HIS A 246 16.88 6.54 15.90
CA HIS A 246 15.47 6.40 15.60
C HIS A 246 15.28 5.66 14.27
N SER A 247 14.76 4.42 14.31
CA SER A 247 14.61 3.56 13.12
C SER A 247 13.87 4.24 11.96
N ALA A 248 12.81 4.99 12.25
CA ALA A 248 12.02 5.73 11.27
C ALA A 248 12.74 6.93 10.61
N LEU A 249 13.96 7.26 11.03
CA LEU A 249 14.79 8.34 10.47
C LEU A 249 16.20 7.86 10.07
N ALA A 250 16.46 6.55 10.16
CA ALA A 250 17.78 6.01 9.84
C ALA A 250 18.24 6.34 8.41
N GLU A 251 17.31 6.43 7.44
CA GLU A 251 17.59 6.84 6.06
C GLU A 251 17.94 8.34 5.93
N VAL A 252 17.57 9.17 6.91
CA VAL A 252 17.86 10.62 6.94
C VAL A 252 19.27 10.91 7.45
N ALA A 253 19.77 10.09 8.40
CA ALA A 253 21.08 10.27 9.01
C ALA A 253 22.25 10.47 8.01
N PRO A 254 22.41 9.68 6.93
CA PRO A 254 23.50 9.90 5.97
C PRO A 254 23.36 11.21 5.18
N LEU A 255 22.12 11.69 4.95
CA LEU A 255 21.87 12.96 4.27
C LEU A 255 22.36 14.12 5.15
N VAL A 256 22.04 14.07 6.44
CA VAL A 256 22.49 15.03 7.45
C VAL A 256 24.01 14.91 7.68
N ARG A 257 24.59 13.71 7.76
CA ARG A 257 26.03 13.57 8.01
C ARG A 257 26.90 14.25 6.94
N HIS A 258 26.48 14.16 5.68
CA HIS A 258 27.31 14.52 4.54
C HIS A 258 26.90 15.83 3.84
N HIS A 259 26.01 16.63 4.43
CA HIS A 259 25.51 17.86 3.78
C HIS A 259 26.58 18.96 3.61
N HIS A 260 27.70 18.87 4.33
CA HIS A 260 28.87 19.74 4.18
C HIS A 260 30.01 19.14 3.34
N GLU A 261 29.79 17.96 2.74
CA GLU A 261 30.70 17.46 1.71
C GLU A 261 30.65 18.36 0.48
N ARG A 262 31.79 18.49 -0.21
CA ARG A 262 31.93 19.31 -1.42
C ARG A 262 32.21 18.42 -2.61
N TRP A 263 31.68 18.81 -3.76
CA TRP A 263 31.76 18.03 -4.99
C TRP A 263 33.20 17.60 -5.36
N ASP A 264 34.20 18.44 -5.08
CA ASP A 264 35.62 18.19 -5.34
C ASP A 264 36.34 17.32 -4.28
N GLY A 265 35.69 17.03 -3.16
CA GLY A 265 36.25 16.29 -2.02
C GLY A 265 36.90 17.15 -0.94
N SER A 266 36.83 18.49 -1.05
CA SER A 266 37.38 19.42 -0.04
C SER A 266 36.48 19.66 1.18
N GLY A 267 35.35 18.95 1.25
CA GLY A 267 34.36 19.05 2.34
C GLY A 267 34.68 18.16 3.54
N TYR A 268 33.72 18.06 4.45
CA TYR A 268 33.80 17.27 5.68
C TYR A 268 32.44 16.62 5.98
N PRO A 269 32.36 15.57 6.82
CA PRO A 269 33.41 14.98 7.66
C PRO A 269 34.29 13.92 6.98
N ALA A 270 33.84 13.29 5.89
CA ALA A 270 34.49 12.13 5.29
C ALA A 270 35.28 12.44 4.01
N GLY A 271 35.21 13.65 3.46
CA GLY A 271 35.94 14.06 2.26
C GLY A 271 35.44 13.31 1.01
N LEU A 272 34.14 13.02 0.97
CA LEU A 272 33.53 12.31 -0.15
C LEU A 272 33.53 13.19 -1.40
N LYS A 273 33.72 12.57 -2.57
CA LYS A 273 33.86 13.28 -3.84
C LYS A 273 32.81 12.83 -4.84
N GLY A 274 32.24 13.80 -5.58
CA GLY A 274 31.33 13.56 -6.68
C GLY A 274 30.19 12.61 -6.32
N ASP A 275 30.07 11.52 -7.08
CA ASP A 275 28.93 10.63 -6.96
C ASP A 275 28.87 9.79 -5.66
N VAL A 276 29.95 9.80 -4.89
CA VAL A 276 30.00 9.11 -3.58
C VAL A 276 29.21 9.87 -2.51
N ILE A 277 29.02 11.19 -2.68
CA ILE A 277 28.20 12.00 -1.76
C ILE A 277 26.73 11.57 -1.92
N PRO A 278 25.98 11.26 -0.84
CA PRO A 278 24.57 10.95 -0.95
C PRO A 278 23.80 12.04 -1.69
N PHE A 279 22.98 11.69 -2.68
CA PHE A 279 22.36 12.69 -3.58
C PHE A 279 21.55 13.76 -2.85
N GLY A 280 20.77 13.37 -1.84
CA GLY A 280 20.03 14.34 -1.02
C GLY A 280 20.95 15.27 -0.22
N ALA A 281 22.15 14.83 0.21
CA ALA A 281 23.13 15.69 0.86
C ALA A 281 23.67 16.77 -0.10
N ARG A 282 23.80 16.45 -1.39
CA ARG A 282 24.16 17.43 -2.44
C ARG A 282 23.08 18.49 -2.62
N ILE A 283 21.81 18.10 -2.49
CA ILE A 283 20.66 19.01 -2.51
C ILE A 283 20.67 19.90 -1.26
N LEU A 284 20.86 19.33 -0.08
CA LEU A 284 20.96 20.07 1.18
C LEU A 284 22.07 21.11 1.12
N SER A 285 23.27 20.75 0.63
CA SER A 285 24.41 21.65 0.51
C SER A 285 24.10 22.92 -0.29
N VAL A 286 23.39 22.77 -1.42
CA VAL A 286 22.95 23.90 -2.26
C VAL A 286 21.87 24.71 -1.56
N ALA A 287 20.86 24.05 -0.97
CA ALA A 287 19.75 24.72 -0.30
C ALA A 287 20.19 25.54 0.92
N ASP A 288 21.03 24.95 1.78
CA ASP A 288 21.62 25.62 2.95
C ASP A 288 22.48 26.82 2.54
N SER A 289 23.40 26.62 1.59
CA SER A 289 24.27 27.69 1.11
C SER A 289 23.47 28.85 0.50
N PHE A 290 22.40 28.54 -0.25
CA PHE A 290 21.53 29.54 -0.86
C PHE A 290 20.76 30.35 0.19
N ASP A 291 20.12 29.69 1.16
CA ASP A 291 19.42 30.41 2.24
C ASP A 291 20.41 31.25 3.06
N THR A 292 21.59 30.71 3.33
CA THR A 292 22.64 31.39 4.11
C THR A 292 23.15 32.68 3.46
N ILE A 293 23.27 32.74 2.12
CA ILE A 293 23.74 33.94 1.39
C ILE A 293 22.63 34.92 1.01
N THR A 294 21.38 34.44 0.85
CA THR A 294 20.23 35.28 0.43
C THR A 294 19.32 35.71 1.59
N GLY A 295 19.36 35.03 2.73
CA GLY A 295 18.54 35.28 3.90
C GLY A 295 18.88 36.58 4.64
N ALA A 296 17.85 37.26 5.15
CA ALA A 296 18.02 38.43 6.02
C ALA A 296 18.40 37.98 7.44
N ARG A 297 19.59 38.37 7.94
CA ARG A 297 20.04 38.00 9.29
C ARG A 297 19.60 39.06 10.29
N LEU A 298 19.20 38.65 11.51
CA LEU A 298 18.77 39.52 12.62
C LEU A 298 19.73 40.71 12.90
N TYR A 299 21.00 40.59 12.52
CA TYR A 299 22.04 41.61 12.73
C TYR A 299 22.82 41.98 11.46
N ARG A 300 22.40 41.53 10.27
CA ARG A 300 23.08 41.85 8.99
C ARG A 300 22.08 41.82 7.82
N ARG A 301 22.02 42.90 7.03
CA ARG A 301 21.30 42.90 5.74
C ARG A 301 21.80 41.73 4.89
N SER A 302 20.89 41.10 4.15
CA SER A 302 21.22 40.00 3.22
C SER A 302 22.42 40.37 2.36
N LEU A 303 23.36 39.42 2.19
CA LEU A 303 24.60 39.65 1.47
C LEU A 303 24.36 39.72 -0.04
N MET A 304 23.30 39.08 -0.55
CA MET A 304 23.00 38.93 -1.97
C MET A 304 21.49 38.85 -2.22
N THR A 305 21.03 39.41 -3.33
CA THR A 305 19.70 39.12 -3.88
C THR A 305 19.58 37.65 -4.32
N PRO A 306 18.37 37.09 -4.47
CA PRO A 306 18.20 35.71 -4.93
C PRO A 306 18.97 35.41 -6.22
N ILE A 307 18.91 36.30 -7.22
CA ILE A 307 19.63 36.11 -8.50
C ILE A 307 21.15 36.14 -8.31
N GLU A 308 21.68 37.07 -7.50
CA GLU A 308 23.11 37.11 -7.17
C GLU A 308 23.56 35.84 -6.43
N GLY A 309 22.71 35.29 -5.56
CA GLY A 309 22.96 34.02 -4.87
C GLY A 309 23.01 32.84 -5.83
N VAL A 310 22.08 32.76 -6.80
CA VAL A 310 22.11 31.70 -7.83
C VAL A 310 23.40 31.78 -8.65
N GLU A 311 23.81 32.98 -9.05
CA GLU A 311 25.06 33.16 -9.81
C GLU A 311 26.31 32.85 -8.97
N ASP A 312 26.34 33.17 -7.67
CA ASP A 312 27.46 32.77 -6.80
C ASP A 312 27.60 31.25 -6.68
N ILE A 313 26.48 30.56 -6.46
CA ILE A 313 26.44 29.09 -6.43
C ILE A 313 26.85 28.52 -7.79
N SER A 314 26.38 29.13 -8.89
CA SER A 314 26.69 28.70 -10.26
C SER A 314 28.18 28.77 -10.57
N ARG A 315 28.90 29.79 -10.09
CA ARG A 315 30.36 29.90 -10.24
C ARG A 315 31.13 28.76 -9.59
N ARG A 316 30.54 28.08 -8.60
CA ARG A 316 31.16 26.97 -7.86
C ARG A 316 30.59 25.60 -8.25
N ALA A 317 29.79 25.54 -9.32
CA ALA A 317 29.30 24.29 -9.87
C ALA A 317 30.46 23.37 -10.28
N SER A 318 30.33 22.07 -10.03
CA SER A 318 31.39 21.07 -10.25
C SER A 318 32.67 21.27 -9.42
N GLN A 319 32.68 22.22 -8.48
CA GLN A 319 33.74 22.36 -7.48
C GLN A 319 33.18 22.10 -6.08
N TRP A 320 32.21 22.90 -5.65
CA TRP A 320 31.57 22.72 -4.35
C TRP A 320 30.23 22.02 -4.47
N TYR A 321 29.50 22.30 -5.55
CA TYR A 321 28.12 21.83 -5.73
C TYR A 321 27.97 20.91 -6.93
N ASP A 322 27.05 19.96 -6.83
CA ASP A 322 26.64 19.10 -7.94
C ASP A 322 25.99 19.96 -9.05
N PRO A 323 26.50 19.93 -10.29
CA PRO A 323 25.98 20.77 -11.37
C PRO A 323 24.51 20.51 -11.70
N ASN A 324 23.97 19.31 -11.48
CA ASN A 324 22.56 19.04 -11.71
C ASN A 324 21.66 19.78 -10.71
N VAL A 325 22.09 19.85 -9.45
CA VAL A 325 21.35 20.56 -8.39
C VAL A 325 21.42 22.07 -8.61
N VAL A 326 22.59 22.57 -9.04
CA VAL A 326 22.75 23.98 -9.42
C VAL A 326 21.81 24.34 -10.59
N ASP A 327 21.69 23.48 -11.59
CA ASP A 327 20.77 23.71 -12.70
C ASP A 327 19.31 23.71 -12.26
N ALA A 328 18.92 22.81 -11.34
CA ALA A 328 17.58 22.84 -10.77
C ALA A 328 17.31 24.17 -10.04
N LEU A 329 18.29 24.71 -9.32
CA LEU A 329 18.20 26.03 -8.69
C LEU A 329 18.08 27.15 -9.75
N ARG A 330 18.91 27.12 -10.80
CA ARG A 330 18.85 28.07 -11.92
C ARG A 330 17.47 28.07 -12.58
N GLU A 331 16.93 26.89 -12.86
CA GLU A 331 15.62 26.74 -13.49
C GLU A 331 14.47 27.23 -12.60
N LEU A 332 14.52 26.98 -11.27
CA LEU A 332 13.53 27.51 -10.33
C LEU A 332 13.50 29.05 -10.32
N HIS A 333 14.64 29.68 -10.64
CA HIS A 333 14.78 31.13 -10.73
C HIS A 333 14.76 31.66 -12.18
N GLY A 334 14.34 30.84 -13.16
CA GLY A 334 14.15 31.27 -14.56
C GLY A 334 15.44 31.45 -15.38
N LEU A 335 16.57 30.94 -14.90
CA LEU A 335 17.85 30.96 -15.59
C LEU A 335 18.08 29.67 -16.40
N GLN A 336 18.90 29.77 -17.46
CA GLN A 336 19.24 28.63 -18.31
C GLN A 336 20.22 27.67 -17.60
N PRO A 337 20.14 26.34 -17.86
CA PRO A 337 21.10 25.36 -17.37
C PRO A 337 22.55 25.65 -17.80
N LEU A 338 23.53 25.22 -17.00
CA LEU A 338 24.95 25.36 -17.29
C LEU A 338 25.41 24.39 -18.39
N GLU A 339 26.32 24.85 -19.26
CA GLU A 339 27.00 23.98 -20.24
C GLU A 339 28.14 23.21 -19.54
N VAL A 340 27.80 22.06 -18.95
CA VAL A 340 28.77 21.18 -18.26
C VAL A 340 28.97 19.89 -19.06
N LEU A 341 30.23 19.57 -19.38
CA LEU A 341 30.63 18.30 -20.00
C LEU A 341 30.63 17.18 -18.94
N ASN A 342 30.05 16.01 -19.28
CA ASN A 342 29.94 14.82 -18.41
C ASN A 342 29.16 15.06 -17.11
N ARG A 343 27.83 15.19 -17.24
CA ARG A 343 26.93 15.34 -16.07
C ARG A 343 26.82 14.02 -15.28
N PRO A 344 26.82 14.08 -13.94
CA PRO A 344 26.53 12.93 -13.10
C PRO A 344 25.07 12.47 -13.29
N GLU A 345 24.80 11.19 -13.05
CA GLU A 345 23.43 10.66 -13.17
C GLU A 345 22.55 11.17 -12.01
N VAL A 346 21.41 11.76 -12.36
CA VAL A 346 20.37 12.13 -11.39
C VAL A 346 19.52 10.90 -11.08
N PRO A 347 19.30 10.54 -9.80
CA PRO A 347 18.27 9.57 -9.44
C PRO A 347 16.93 10.13 -9.92
N ARG A 348 16.28 9.50 -10.89
CA ARG A 348 14.99 9.98 -11.43
C ARG A 348 13.83 9.12 -10.95
N ARG A 349 12.63 9.70 -10.95
CA ARG A 349 11.35 9.08 -10.55
C ARG A 349 11.23 7.65 -11.03
N ILE A 350 11.07 6.72 -10.08
CA ILE A 350 10.97 5.30 -10.38
C ILE A 350 9.69 5.05 -11.20
N THR A 351 9.81 4.73 -12.49
CA THR A 351 8.67 4.29 -13.32
C THR A 351 8.61 2.77 -13.38
N THR A 352 7.43 2.21 -13.64
CA THR A 352 7.21 0.76 -13.79
C THR A 352 8.18 0.13 -14.79
N LEU A 353 8.39 0.79 -15.94
CA LEU A 353 9.32 0.33 -16.97
C LEU A 353 10.78 0.40 -16.50
N ARG A 354 11.14 1.43 -15.72
CA ARG A 354 12.48 1.55 -15.14
C ARG A 354 12.73 0.45 -14.11
N VAL A 355 11.78 0.13 -13.22
CA VAL A 355 11.91 -0.96 -12.25
C VAL A 355 12.25 -2.28 -12.94
N LEU A 356 11.57 -2.62 -14.03
CA LEU A 356 11.87 -3.83 -14.80
C LEU A 356 13.28 -3.78 -15.42
N ARG A 357 13.63 -2.67 -16.08
CA ARG A 357 14.92 -2.52 -16.77
C ARG A 357 16.11 -2.47 -15.81
N SER A 358 15.97 -1.81 -14.66
CA SER A 358 17.05 -1.65 -13.68
C SER A 358 17.27 -2.89 -12.81
N ASN A 359 16.31 -3.83 -12.78
CA ASN A 359 16.38 -5.02 -11.93
C ASN A 359 16.18 -6.30 -12.76
N PRO A 360 17.23 -6.82 -13.43
CA PRO A 360 17.13 -8.01 -14.29
C PRO A 360 16.60 -9.25 -13.55
N SER A 361 17.06 -9.49 -12.33
CA SER A 361 16.60 -10.62 -11.49
C SER A 361 15.10 -10.51 -11.14
N PHE A 362 14.60 -9.30 -10.90
CA PHE A 362 13.17 -9.06 -10.70
C PHE A 362 12.39 -9.30 -11.99
N SER A 363 12.90 -8.85 -13.15
CA SER A 363 12.30 -9.14 -14.45
C SER A 363 12.21 -10.63 -14.74
N SER A 364 13.23 -11.42 -14.39
CA SER A 364 13.19 -12.88 -14.46
C SER A 364 12.12 -13.48 -13.55
N LEU A 365 11.97 -12.97 -12.31
CA LEU A 365 10.90 -13.42 -11.42
C LEU A 365 9.51 -13.11 -12.00
N VAL A 366 9.30 -11.91 -12.55
CA VAL A 366 8.03 -11.51 -13.18
C VAL A 366 7.74 -12.40 -14.40
N ALA A 367 8.73 -12.71 -15.23
CA ALA A 367 8.57 -13.62 -16.35
C ALA A 367 8.17 -15.04 -15.89
N ALA A 368 8.83 -15.58 -14.86
CA ALA A 368 8.50 -16.87 -14.29
C ALA A 368 7.07 -16.90 -13.72
N ILE A 369 6.66 -15.84 -13.01
CA ILE A 369 5.29 -15.67 -12.51
C ILE A 369 4.31 -15.66 -13.69
N GLY A 370 4.53 -14.81 -14.69
CA GLY A 370 3.64 -14.69 -15.84
C GLY A 370 3.43 -16.00 -16.59
N ILE A 371 4.50 -16.78 -16.80
CA ILE A 371 4.42 -18.10 -17.43
C ILE A 371 3.59 -19.06 -16.55
N SER A 372 3.87 -19.14 -15.25
CA SER A 372 3.12 -20.02 -14.35
C SER A 372 1.64 -19.62 -14.21
N SER A 373 1.34 -18.31 -14.19
CA SER A 373 -0.03 -17.80 -14.09
C SER A 373 -0.86 -18.04 -15.35
N LEU A 374 -0.23 -18.24 -16.50
CA LEU A 374 -0.90 -18.68 -17.73
C LEU A 374 -1.38 -20.13 -17.62
N GLY A 375 -0.62 -20.97 -16.92
CA GLY A 375 -0.90 -22.39 -16.77
C GLY A 375 -1.96 -22.72 -15.71
N ASP A 376 -1.99 -22.00 -14.58
CA ASP A 376 -2.92 -22.24 -13.45
C ASP A 376 -4.40 -22.44 -13.89
N PRO A 377 -4.99 -21.59 -14.77
CA PRO A 377 -6.34 -21.78 -15.29
C PRO A 377 -6.54 -23.08 -16.08
N LEU A 378 -5.51 -23.55 -16.81
CA LEU A 378 -5.59 -24.77 -17.62
C LEU A 378 -5.87 -25.98 -16.73
N THR A 379 -5.10 -26.13 -15.65
CA THR A 379 -5.28 -27.19 -14.66
C THR A 379 -6.61 -27.06 -13.93
N GLN A 380 -7.00 -25.84 -13.58
CA GLN A 380 -8.29 -25.60 -12.92
C GLN A 380 -9.44 -26.09 -13.80
N VAL A 381 -9.52 -25.63 -15.05
CA VAL A 381 -10.55 -26.05 -16.01
C VAL A 381 -10.50 -27.56 -16.24
N ALA A 382 -9.31 -28.12 -16.48
CA ALA A 382 -9.14 -29.55 -16.74
C ALA A 382 -9.60 -30.41 -15.56
N SER A 383 -9.27 -30.01 -14.33
CA SER A 383 -9.64 -30.75 -13.11
C SER A 383 -11.15 -30.72 -12.88
N LEU A 384 -11.78 -29.55 -12.99
CA LEU A 384 -13.20 -29.39 -12.72
C LEU A 384 -14.05 -30.15 -13.75
N ILE A 385 -13.69 -30.07 -15.04
CA ILE A 385 -14.37 -30.83 -16.10
C ILE A 385 -14.14 -32.33 -15.91
N SER A 386 -12.92 -32.76 -15.57
CA SER A 386 -12.62 -34.18 -15.33
C SER A 386 -13.47 -34.77 -14.20
N ILE A 387 -13.59 -34.05 -13.08
CA ILE A 387 -14.47 -34.45 -11.97
C ILE A 387 -15.90 -34.56 -12.47
N TYR A 388 -16.43 -33.49 -13.06
CA TYR A 388 -17.82 -33.41 -13.48
C TYR A 388 -18.21 -34.53 -14.43
N VAL A 389 -17.41 -34.79 -15.47
CA VAL A 389 -17.70 -35.84 -16.47
C VAL A 389 -17.60 -37.23 -15.84
N LYS A 390 -16.59 -37.49 -15.00
CA LYS A 390 -16.36 -38.82 -14.40
C LYS A 390 -17.33 -39.15 -13.27
N THR A 391 -17.95 -38.16 -12.63
CA THR A 391 -18.95 -38.34 -11.56
C THR A 391 -20.39 -38.33 -12.08
N ASN A 392 -20.58 -38.62 -13.38
CA ASN A 392 -21.88 -38.59 -14.02
C ASN A 392 -22.59 -37.23 -13.86
N HIS A 393 -21.84 -36.15 -14.05
CA HIS A 393 -22.36 -34.77 -14.05
C HIS A 393 -22.87 -34.29 -12.68
N ASP A 394 -22.38 -34.86 -11.58
CA ASP A 394 -22.72 -34.43 -10.23
C ASP A 394 -21.79 -33.30 -9.74
N ALA A 395 -22.36 -32.10 -9.64
CA ALA A 395 -21.68 -30.87 -9.22
C ALA A 395 -21.16 -30.93 -7.76
N ARG A 396 -21.69 -31.81 -6.91
CA ARG A 396 -21.25 -31.94 -5.51
C ARG A 396 -19.79 -32.36 -5.40
N PHE A 397 -19.31 -33.18 -6.33
CA PHE A 397 -17.90 -33.58 -6.36
C PHE A 397 -16.97 -32.49 -6.88
N VAL A 398 -17.47 -31.61 -7.75
CA VAL A 398 -16.73 -30.41 -8.18
C VAL A 398 -16.54 -29.47 -6.99
N ALA A 399 -17.59 -29.26 -6.18
CA ALA A 399 -17.52 -28.52 -4.94
C ALA A 399 -16.54 -29.16 -3.93
N LEU A 400 -16.52 -30.50 -3.82
CA LEU A 400 -15.53 -31.21 -3.00
C LEU A 400 -14.09 -30.90 -3.44
N GLY A 401 -13.83 -30.78 -4.74
CA GLY A 401 -12.54 -30.35 -5.27
C GLY A 401 -12.08 -29.00 -4.71
N PHE A 402 -12.95 -27.98 -4.76
CA PHE A 402 -12.66 -26.67 -4.18
C PHE A 402 -12.42 -26.71 -2.66
N ILE A 403 -13.22 -27.49 -1.93
CA ILE A 403 -13.06 -27.68 -0.48
C ILE A 403 -11.70 -28.31 -0.15
N VAL A 404 -11.27 -29.29 -0.92
CA VAL A 404 -9.99 -29.96 -0.72
C VAL A 404 -8.81 -29.01 -0.96
N GLN A 405 -8.89 -28.20 -2.02
CA GLN A 405 -7.90 -27.15 -2.29
C GLN A 405 -7.83 -26.10 -1.18
N ALA A 406 -8.99 -25.72 -0.64
CA ALA A 406 -9.12 -24.82 0.50
C ALA A 406 -8.43 -25.38 1.74
N ILE A 407 -8.79 -26.60 2.13
CA ILE A 407 -8.21 -27.28 3.31
C ILE A 407 -6.70 -27.40 3.17
N ALA A 408 -6.20 -27.83 2.01
CA ALA A 408 -4.77 -27.91 1.73
C ALA A 408 -4.07 -26.56 1.99
N THR A 409 -4.65 -25.48 1.48
CA THR A 409 -4.09 -24.13 1.64
C THR A 409 -4.07 -23.70 3.11
N ILE A 410 -5.15 -23.93 3.84
CA ILE A 410 -5.28 -23.58 5.27
C ILE A 410 -4.25 -24.34 6.12
N VAL A 411 -4.17 -25.65 5.90
CA VAL A 411 -3.26 -26.54 6.63
C VAL A 411 -1.81 -26.15 6.36
N MET A 412 -1.43 -25.97 5.09
CA MET A 412 -0.05 -25.72 4.73
C MET A 412 0.44 -24.33 5.12
N THR A 413 -0.38 -23.29 4.98
CA THR A 413 0.01 -21.95 5.45
C THR A 413 0.20 -21.90 6.98
N SER A 414 -0.58 -22.68 7.73
CA SER A 414 -0.49 -22.75 9.19
C SER A 414 0.70 -23.58 9.68
N LEU A 415 0.88 -24.78 9.12
CA LEU A 415 1.92 -25.72 9.56
C LEU A 415 3.30 -25.40 8.98
N ALA A 416 3.32 -24.93 7.73
CA ALA A 416 4.53 -24.86 6.92
C ALA A 416 4.83 -23.43 6.41
N GLY A 417 4.08 -22.42 6.85
CA GLY A 417 4.27 -21.03 6.43
C GLY A 417 5.67 -20.45 6.72
N GLY A 418 6.39 -20.99 7.70
CA GLY A 418 7.78 -20.61 7.99
C GLY A 418 8.84 -21.22 7.06
N LEU A 419 8.47 -22.16 6.17
CA LEU A 419 9.43 -22.79 5.23
C LEU A 419 10.11 -21.76 4.33
N ALA A 420 9.35 -20.77 3.86
CA ALA A 420 9.83 -19.72 2.98
C ALA A 420 10.91 -18.83 3.63
N ASP A 421 10.99 -18.78 4.96
CA ASP A 421 12.05 -18.05 5.66
C ASP A 421 13.19 -18.95 6.10
N ARG A 422 12.89 -20.18 6.53
CA ARG A 422 13.90 -21.14 7.01
C ARG A 422 14.78 -21.67 5.89
N LEU A 423 14.20 -21.98 4.73
CA LEU A 423 14.91 -22.55 3.60
C LEU A 423 15.31 -21.46 2.58
N PRO A 424 16.39 -21.66 1.81
CA PRO A 424 16.70 -20.80 0.67
C PRO A 424 15.55 -20.81 -0.34
N ARG A 425 14.92 -19.65 -0.58
CA ARG A 425 13.69 -19.56 -1.38
C ARG A 425 13.89 -20.02 -2.82
N ARG A 426 15.06 -19.79 -3.40
CA ARG A 426 15.42 -20.26 -4.75
C ARG A 426 15.26 -21.77 -4.88
N GLY A 427 15.92 -22.54 -4.00
CA GLY A 427 15.85 -24.00 -4.02
C GLY A 427 14.45 -24.52 -3.66
N LEU A 428 13.79 -23.89 -2.68
CA LEU A 428 12.43 -24.24 -2.27
C LEU A 428 11.42 -24.07 -3.41
N VAL A 429 11.40 -22.91 -4.08
CA VAL A 429 10.45 -22.62 -5.17
C VAL A 429 10.70 -23.54 -6.35
N VAL A 430 11.94 -23.70 -6.80
CA VAL A 430 12.29 -24.58 -7.92
C VAL A 430 11.88 -26.04 -7.63
N GLY A 431 12.26 -26.56 -6.45
CA GLY A 431 11.94 -27.94 -6.09
C GLY A 431 10.44 -28.21 -6.03
N LEU A 432 9.68 -27.28 -5.44
CA LEU A 432 8.23 -27.40 -5.34
C LEU A 432 7.51 -27.20 -6.68
N GLU A 433 7.98 -26.32 -7.56
CA GLU A 433 7.41 -26.17 -8.91
C GLU A 433 7.67 -27.40 -9.79
N LEU A 434 8.85 -28.00 -9.72
CA LEU A 434 9.15 -29.26 -10.41
C LEU A 434 8.31 -30.42 -9.86
N LEU A 435 8.10 -30.48 -8.55
CA LEU A 435 7.19 -31.45 -7.93
C LEU A 435 5.74 -31.24 -8.39
N ARG A 436 5.30 -29.98 -8.50
CA ARG A 436 3.97 -29.61 -9.02
C ARG A 436 3.82 -30.07 -10.47
N ALA A 437 4.82 -29.80 -11.31
CA ALA A 437 4.83 -30.26 -12.71
C ALA A 437 4.76 -31.79 -12.82
N ALA A 438 5.54 -32.52 -12.01
CA ALA A 438 5.49 -33.97 -11.98
C ALA A 438 4.11 -34.51 -11.58
N GLY A 439 3.48 -33.88 -10.57
CA GLY A 439 2.10 -34.20 -10.17
C GLY A 439 1.11 -33.99 -11.31
N LEU A 440 1.21 -32.87 -12.03
CA LEU A 440 0.35 -32.58 -13.18
C LEU A 440 0.53 -33.59 -14.33
N ILE A 441 1.77 -33.99 -14.64
CA ILE A 441 2.05 -35.03 -15.64
C ILE A 441 1.44 -36.38 -15.23
N ALA A 442 1.49 -36.72 -13.94
CA ALA A 442 0.90 -37.95 -13.41
C ALA A 442 -0.64 -37.92 -13.37
N THR A 443 -1.24 -36.74 -13.34
CA THR A 443 -2.68 -36.54 -13.09
C THR A 443 -3.58 -37.26 -14.12
N PRO A 444 -3.36 -37.14 -15.44
CA PRO A 444 -4.13 -37.88 -16.45
C PRO A 444 -4.12 -39.41 -16.26
N PHE A 445 -2.96 -39.96 -15.90
CA PHE A 445 -2.81 -41.40 -15.69
C PHE A 445 -3.60 -41.87 -14.46
N LEU A 446 -3.47 -41.14 -13.34
CA LEU A 446 -4.16 -41.46 -12.10
C LEU A 446 -5.69 -41.35 -12.24
N ILE A 447 -6.18 -40.30 -12.88
CA ILE A 447 -7.62 -40.13 -13.17
C ILE A 447 -8.13 -41.24 -14.12
N GLY A 448 -7.27 -41.74 -15.01
CA GLY A 448 -7.57 -42.88 -15.87
C GLY A 448 -7.82 -44.18 -15.09
N MET A 449 -7.14 -44.37 -13.96
CA MET A 449 -7.32 -45.53 -13.07
C MET A 449 -8.59 -45.40 -12.22
N ASP A 450 -8.71 -44.28 -11.49
CA ASP A 450 -9.90 -43.93 -10.70
C ASP A 450 -9.97 -42.40 -10.61
N TRP A 451 -11.13 -41.83 -10.90
CA TRP A 451 -11.34 -40.39 -10.81
C TRP A 451 -11.06 -39.84 -9.41
N ARG A 452 -11.23 -40.66 -8.36
CA ARG A 452 -11.02 -40.27 -6.96
C ARG A 452 -9.58 -39.81 -6.68
N PHE A 453 -8.60 -40.24 -7.47
CA PHE A 453 -7.21 -39.78 -7.34
C PHE A 453 -7.03 -38.29 -7.65
N ILE A 454 -8.01 -37.63 -8.28
CA ILE A 454 -7.97 -36.18 -8.46
C ILE A 454 -8.01 -35.44 -7.12
N VAL A 455 -8.68 -35.98 -6.10
CA VAL A 455 -8.81 -35.36 -4.77
C VAL A 455 -7.45 -35.20 -4.07
N PRO A 456 -6.67 -36.28 -3.83
CA PRO A 456 -5.35 -36.14 -3.23
C PRO A 456 -4.38 -35.34 -4.11
N MET A 457 -4.56 -35.36 -5.43
CA MET A 457 -3.76 -34.54 -6.33
C MET A 457 -4.05 -33.05 -6.18
N LEU A 458 -5.33 -32.64 -6.15
CA LEU A 458 -5.72 -31.25 -5.87
C LEU A 458 -5.21 -30.79 -4.50
N PHE A 459 -5.24 -31.67 -3.50
CA PHE A 459 -4.65 -31.38 -2.20
C PHE A 459 -3.15 -31.11 -2.30
N LEU A 460 -2.39 -31.95 -3.02
CA LEU A 460 -0.95 -31.79 -3.23
C LEU A 460 -0.63 -30.48 -3.97
N LEU A 461 -1.32 -30.21 -5.08
CA LEU A 461 -1.09 -29.01 -5.89
C LEU A 461 -1.36 -27.74 -5.10
N SER A 462 -2.47 -27.69 -4.35
CA SER A 462 -2.79 -26.56 -3.47
C SER A 462 -1.84 -26.43 -2.29
N SER A 463 -1.36 -27.54 -1.74
CA SER A 463 -0.35 -27.55 -0.69
C SER A 463 0.97 -26.91 -1.13
N ILE A 464 1.38 -27.21 -2.36
CA ILE A 464 2.57 -26.60 -2.97
C ILE A 464 2.34 -25.10 -3.20
N ASN A 465 1.20 -24.74 -3.79
CA ASN A 465 0.88 -23.34 -4.10
C ASN A 465 0.85 -22.46 -2.84
N ALA A 466 0.37 -23.00 -1.73
CA ALA A 466 0.32 -22.35 -0.41
C ALA A 466 1.69 -21.95 0.15
N ILE A 467 2.78 -22.54 -0.34
CA ILE A 467 4.16 -22.20 0.05
C ILE A 467 4.83 -21.35 -1.04
N VAL A 468 4.68 -21.75 -2.31
CA VAL A 468 5.37 -21.11 -3.44
C VAL A 468 4.93 -19.66 -3.63
N GLN A 469 3.63 -19.37 -3.56
CA GLN A 469 3.11 -18.01 -3.77
C GLN A 469 3.64 -17.02 -2.72
N PRO A 470 3.53 -17.30 -1.40
CA PRO A 470 4.18 -16.47 -0.38
C PRO A 470 5.70 -16.33 -0.55
N ALA A 471 6.39 -17.40 -0.95
CA ALA A 471 7.84 -17.36 -1.13
C ALA A 471 8.27 -16.44 -2.29
N LYS A 472 7.56 -16.48 -3.43
CA LYS A 472 7.79 -15.56 -4.57
C LYS A 472 7.53 -14.10 -4.16
N GLN A 473 6.47 -13.83 -3.41
CA GLN A 473 6.14 -12.49 -2.92
C GLN A 473 7.19 -11.97 -1.93
N ALA A 474 7.61 -12.79 -0.96
CA ALA A 474 8.62 -12.42 0.02
C ALA A 474 10.03 -12.21 -0.56
N ALA A 475 10.27 -12.63 -1.80
CA ALA A 475 11.53 -12.42 -2.51
C ALA A 475 11.62 -11.02 -3.13
N ILE A 476 10.50 -10.36 -3.44
CA ILE A 476 10.46 -9.09 -4.18
C ILE A 476 11.39 -8.01 -3.60
N PRO A 477 11.40 -7.72 -2.28
CA PRO A 477 12.27 -6.69 -1.72
C PRO A 477 13.77 -6.98 -1.80
N ASN A 478 14.16 -8.23 -2.09
CA ASN A 478 15.56 -8.58 -2.29
C ASN A 478 16.00 -8.39 -3.76
N LEU A 479 15.05 -8.16 -4.66
CA LEU A 479 15.27 -8.05 -6.10
C LEU A 479 15.10 -6.63 -6.63
N VAL A 480 14.60 -5.70 -5.81
CA VAL A 480 14.39 -4.30 -6.18
C VAL A 480 14.89 -3.38 -5.07
N SER A 481 15.29 -2.17 -5.43
CA SER A 481 15.76 -1.18 -4.46
C SER A 481 14.65 -0.75 -3.47
N PRO A 482 15.01 -0.29 -2.26
CA PRO A 482 14.06 0.33 -1.34
C PRO A 482 13.19 1.41 -2.02
N GLY A 483 11.90 1.46 -1.69
CA GLY A 483 10.93 2.36 -2.34
C GLY A 483 10.40 1.87 -3.70
N GLN A 484 10.98 0.81 -4.31
CA GLN A 484 10.45 0.21 -5.54
C GLN A 484 9.45 -0.93 -5.28
N VAL A 485 9.35 -1.41 -4.03
CA VAL A 485 8.56 -2.60 -3.63
C VAL A 485 7.09 -2.47 -4.04
N GLY A 486 6.46 -1.32 -3.76
CA GLY A 486 5.06 -1.10 -4.13
C GLY A 486 4.80 -1.20 -5.63
N LYS A 487 5.70 -0.66 -6.45
CA LYS A 487 5.60 -0.73 -7.92
C LYS A 487 5.88 -2.15 -8.43
N ALA A 488 6.84 -2.83 -7.81
CA ALA A 488 7.14 -4.22 -8.10
C ALA A 488 5.93 -5.13 -7.81
N ASN A 489 5.26 -4.96 -6.67
CA ASN A 489 4.02 -5.67 -6.35
C ASN A 489 2.90 -5.35 -7.35
N ALA A 490 2.77 -4.09 -7.79
CA ALA A 490 1.78 -3.70 -8.81
C ALA A 490 2.04 -4.41 -10.16
N ILE A 491 3.31 -4.54 -10.57
CA ILE A 491 3.71 -5.29 -11.78
C ILE A 491 3.32 -6.75 -11.62
N VAL A 492 3.68 -7.38 -10.50
CA VAL A 492 3.37 -8.79 -10.25
C VAL A 492 1.86 -9.06 -10.25
N ALA A 493 1.06 -8.17 -9.66
CA ALA A 493 -0.39 -8.26 -9.68
C ALA A 493 -0.95 -8.16 -11.11
N ALA A 494 -0.49 -7.18 -11.89
CA ALA A 494 -0.89 -7.01 -13.29
C ALA A 494 -0.53 -8.24 -14.14
N THR A 495 0.70 -8.75 -13.98
CA THR A 495 1.20 -9.92 -14.70
C THR A 495 0.43 -11.19 -14.35
N THR A 496 0.15 -11.43 -13.06
CA THR A 496 -0.64 -12.58 -12.61
C THR A 496 -2.05 -12.54 -13.22
N MET A 497 -2.69 -11.36 -13.23
CA MET A 497 -4.05 -11.22 -13.77
C MET A 497 -4.12 -11.37 -15.28
N LEU A 498 -3.18 -10.77 -16.02
CA LEU A 498 -3.08 -10.98 -17.46
C LEU A 498 -2.80 -12.45 -17.80
N GLY A 499 -1.87 -13.08 -17.09
CA GLY A 499 -1.55 -14.50 -17.26
C GLY A 499 -2.80 -15.36 -17.06
N GLY A 500 -3.53 -15.17 -15.96
CA GLY A 500 -4.76 -15.90 -15.68
C GLY A 500 -5.84 -15.71 -16.75
N ALA A 501 -6.09 -14.46 -17.17
CA ALA A 501 -7.08 -14.16 -18.20
C ALA A 501 -6.75 -14.83 -19.54
N ILE A 502 -5.48 -14.76 -19.97
CA ILE A 502 -5.00 -15.44 -21.17
C ILE A 502 -5.13 -16.96 -21.01
N GLY A 503 -4.75 -17.50 -19.85
CA GLY A 503 -4.85 -18.93 -19.55
C GLY A 503 -6.27 -19.48 -19.68
N PHE A 504 -7.28 -18.81 -19.11
CA PHE A 504 -8.68 -19.21 -19.29
C PHE A 504 -9.11 -19.18 -20.77
N GLY A 505 -8.71 -18.14 -21.52
CA GLY A 505 -8.97 -18.05 -22.95
C GLY A 505 -8.35 -19.19 -23.75
N VAL A 506 -7.09 -19.56 -23.43
CA VAL A 506 -6.38 -20.69 -24.05
C VAL A 506 -7.08 -22.01 -23.72
N ALA A 507 -7.46 -22.26 -22.46
CA ALA A 507 -8.18 -23.47 -22.08
C ALA A 507 -9.48 -23.63 -22.87
N ALA A 508 -10.27 -22.55 -22.98
CA ALA A 508 -11.53 -22.56 -23.73
C ALA A 508 -11.32 -22.81 -25.23
N ALA A 509 -10.32 -22.16 -25.83
CA ALA A 509 -9.98 -22.35 -27.25
C ALA A 509 -9.54 -23.80 -27.54
N VAL A 510 -8.73 -24.39 -26.66
CA VAL A 510 -8.27 -25.79 -26.80
C VAL A 510 -9.45 -26.75 -26.70
N LEU A 511 -10.31 -26.63 -25.67
CA LEU A 511 -11.42 -27.55 -25.46
C LEU A 511 -12.54 -27.41 -26.50
N SER A 512 -12.79 -26.21 -27.00
CA SER A 512 -13.77 -26.01 -28.08
C SER A 512 -13.32 -26.63 -29.40
N ARG A 513 -12.02 -26.56 -29.73
CA ARG A 513 -11.48 -27.14 -30.96
C ARG A 513 -11.18 -28.63 -30.85
N PHE A 514 -10.83 -29.09 -29.65
CA PHE A 514 -10.43 -30.47 -29.35
C PHE A 514 -11.08 -30.97 -28.03
N PRO A 515 -12.37 -31.34 -28.03
CA PRO A 515 -13.09 -31.70 -26.80
C PRO A 515 -12.51 -32.87 -25.99
N GLY A 516 -11.73 -33.75 -26.63
CA GLY A 516 -11.05 -34.88 -25.97
C GLY A 516 -9.67 -34.54 -25.37
N SER A 517 -9.22 -33.30 -25.44
CA SER A 517 -7.83 -32.92 -25.08
C SER A 517 -7.69 -32.42 -23.63
N ILE A 518 -8.56 -32.84 -22.72
CA ILE A 518 -8.48 -32.42 -21.30
C ILE A 518 -7.10 -32.78 -20.71
N ASN A 519 -6.56 -33.95 -21.07
CA ASN A 519 -5.24 -34.40 -20.62
C ASN A 519 -4.10 -33.49 -21.11
N THR A 520 -4.24 -32.87 -22.29
CA THR A 520 -3.19 -31.98 -22.82
C THR A 520 -3.11 -30.67 -22.05
N LEU A 521 -4.20 -30.25 -21.39
CA LEU A 521 -4.19 -29.06 -20.52
C LEU A 521 -3.32 -29.26 -19.28
N PHE A 522 -3.37 -30.44 -18.65
CA PHE A 522 -2.49 -30.78 -17.53
C PHE A 522 -1.01 -30.78 -17.93
N ILE A 523 -0.70 -31.35 -19.11
CA ILE A 523 0.67 -31.38 -19.63
C ILE A 523 1.15 -29.96 -19.99
N ALA A 524 0.28 -29.16 -20.63
CA ALA A 524 0.58 -27.77 -20.95
C ALA A 524 0.92 -26.96 -19.69
N ASP A 525 0.11 -27.08 -18.63
CA ASP A 525 0.37 -26.41 -17.36
C ASP A 525 1.67 -26.91 -16.70
N ALA A 526 1.92 -28.23 -16.71
CA ALA A 526 3.18 -28.78 -16.20
C ALA A 526 4.41 -28.15 -16.87
N MET A 527 4.36 -27.92 -18.18
CA MET A 527 5.43 -27.24 -18.92
C MET A 527 5.61 -25.79 -18.47
N THR A 528 4.52 -25.08 -18.12
CA THR A 528 4.64 -23.71 -17.59
C THR A 528 5.41 -23.67 -16.27
N PHE A 529 5.18 -24.62 -15.36
CA PHE A 529 5.94 -24.70 -14.11
C PHE A 529 7.40 -25.11 -14.32
N VAL A 530 7.68 -26.02 -15.25
CA VAL A 530 9.07 -26.37 -15.60
C VAL A 530 9.81 -25.15 -16.15
N LEU A 531 9.21 -24.41 -17.07
CA LEU A 531 9.80 -23.19 -17.63
C LEU A 531 9.98 -22.10 -16.57
N GLY A 532 8.98 -21.89 -15.71
CA GLY A 532 9.08 -20.98 -14.56
C GLY A 532 10.23 -21.34 -13.63
N ALA A 533 10.37 -22.61 -13.28
CA ALA A 533 11.44 -23.11 -12.44
C ALA A 533 12.83 -22.93 -13.08
N VAL A 534 12.96 -23.16 -14.39
CA VAL A 534 14.21 -22.93 -15.14
C VAL A 534 14.60 -21.45 -15.14
N ILE A 535 13.65 -20.54 -15.28
CA ILE A 535 13.93 -19.09 -15.19
C ILE A 535 14.37 -18.72 -13.77
N ILE A 536 13.71 -19.26 -12.74
CA ILE A 536 14.06 -18.99 -11.34
C ILE A 536 15.44 -19.58 -10.98
N LEU A 537 15.85 -20.69 -11.59
CA LEU A 537 17.21 -21.21 -11.45
C LEU A 537 18.26 -20.20 -11.91
N GLY A 538 17.96 -19.34 -12.88
CA GLY A 538 18.84 -18.26 -13.33
C GLY A 538 18.97 -17.09 -12.34
N ILE A 539 18.09 -16.99 -11.34
CA ILE A 539 18.13 -15.90 -10.35
C ILE A 539 19.15 -16.25 -9.24
N PRO A 540 20.16 -15.39 -8.96
CA PRO A 540 21.21 -15.73 -8.00
C PRO A 540 20.69 -15.98 -6.57
N ASN A 541 19.82 -15.11 -6.06
CA ASN A 541 19.31 -15.17 -4.70
C ASN A 541 17.87 -14.63 -4.59
N LEU A 542 17.00 -15.34 -3.88
CA LEU A 542 15.62 -14.92 -3.56
C LEU A 542 15.44 -14.60 -2.06
N GLY A 543 16.48 -14.76 -1.24
CA GLY A 543 16.44 -14.67 0.22
C GLY A 543 15.94 -15.96 0.89
N GLY A 544 15.54 -15.83 2.16
CA GLY A 544 15.31 -16.96 3.06
C GLY A 544 16.62 -17.53 3.60
N GLY A 545 16.58 -18.73 4.15
CA GLY A 545 17.75 -19.38 4.77
C GLY A 545 18.04 -18.95 6.21
N SER A 546 17.05 -18.38 6.91
CA SER A 546 17.20 -17.97 8.31
C SER A 546 17.27 -19.18 9.23
N ILE A 547 18.40 -19.32 9.95
CA ILE A 547 18.66 -20.46 10.85
C ILE A 547 17.81 -20.34 12.14
N SER A 548 17.44 -19.13 12.55
CA SER A 548 16.68 -18.86 13.77
C SER A 548 15.16 -19.01 13.60
N THR A 549 14.66 -19.08 12.37
CA THR A 549 13.20 -19.07 12.13
C THR A 549 12.61 -20.48 12.24
N SER A 550 11.61 -20.65 13.11
CA SER A 550 10.88 -21.92 13.22
C SER A 550 9.88 -22.10 12.07
N VAL A 551 9.72 -23.35 11.59
CA VAL A 551 8.76 -23.66 10.50
C VAL A 551 7.32 -23.45 10.97
N SER A 552 6.99 -23.95 12.16
CA SER A 552 5.67 -23.83 12.79
C SER A 552 5.52 -22.53 13.55
N GLY A 553 4.27 -22.15 13.89
CA GLY A 553 3.97 -20.94 14.65
C GLY A 553 3.98 -19.66 13.82
N ALA A 554 3.85 -19.79 12.49
CA ALA A 554 3.87 -18.69 11.53
C ALA A 554 2.88 -17.58 11.90
N LEU A 555 1.60 -17.96 12.11
CA LEU A 555 0.54 -17.03 12.51
C LEU A 555 0.90 -16.24 13.77
N ARG A 556 1.41 -16.92 14.81
CA ARG A 556 1.78 -16.26 16.08
C ARG A 556 2.90 -15.24 15.89
N ARG A 557 3.93 -15.56 15.10
CA ARG A 557 5.03 -14.63 14.80
C ARG A 557 4.57 -13.45 13.95
N SER A 558 3.79 -13.71 12.91
CA SER A 558 3.22 -12.66 12.06
C SER A 558 2.33 -11.73 12.88
N TRP A 559 1.50 -12.27 13.79
CA TRP A 559 0.65 -11.48 14.68
C TRP A 559 1.42 -10.71 15.76
N ALA A 560 2.68 -11.07 16.03
CA ALA A 560 3.54 -10.31 16.95
C ALA A 560 3.99 -8.97 16.35
N VAL A 561 4.03 -8.84 15.02
CA VAL A 561 4.36 -7.59 14.31
C VAL A 561 3.18 -6.62 14.43
N LEU A 562 3.32 -5.60 15.27
CA LEU A 562 2.24 -4.66 15.60
C LEU A 562 1.70 -3.94 14.36
N GLU A 563 2.60 -3.45 13.50
CA GLU A 563 2.27 -2.73 12.26
C GLU A 563 1.52 -3.60 11.24
N ALA A 564 1.69 -4.92 11.30
CA ALA A 564 1.06 -5.85 10.36
C ALA A 564 -0.38 -6.25 10.73
N ARG A 565 -0.77 -6.15 12.02
CA ARG A 565 -2.10 -6.59 12.50
C ARG A 565 -3.28 -5.93 11.78
N PRO A 566 -3.29 -4.60 11.58
CA PRO A 566 -4.34 -3.92 10.81
C PRO A 566 -4.54 -4.51 9.41
N HIS A 567 -3.42 -4.75 8.74
CA HIS A 567 -3.39 -5.27 7.37
C HIS A 567 -3.83 -6.73 7.29
N PHE A 568 -3.55 -7.55 8.29
CA PHE A 568 -4.10 -8.92 8.36
C PHE A 568 -5.62 -8.92 8.57
N ALA A 569 -6.12 -8.11 9.50
CA ALA A 569 -7.55 -8.01 9.78
C ALA A 569 -8.32 -7.52 8.54
N ILE A 570 -7.86 -6.42 7.94
CA ILE A 570 -8.44 -5.89 6.70
C ILE A 570 -8.33 -6.91 5.57
N SER A 571 -7.18 -7.60 5.44
CA SER A 571 -7.01 -8.57 4.37
C SER A 571 -7.97 -9.73 4.46
N THR A 572 -8.20 -10.23 5.67
CA THR A 572 -9.12 -11.34 5.94
C THR A 572 -10.55 -10.91 5.62
N LEU A 573 -10.93 -9.72 6.08
CA LEU A 573 -12.29 -9.21 5.95
C LEU A 573 -12.63 -8.84 4.51
N ALA A 574 -11.73 -8.15 3.79
CA ALA A 574 -11.89 -7.88 2.38
C ALA A 574 -11.96 -9.19 1.56
N ALA A 575 -11.13 -10.17 1.90
CA ALA A 575 -11.18 -11.46 1.24
C ALA A 575 -12.45 -12.25 1.57
N PHE A 576 -13.11 -12.03 2.70
CA PHE A 576 -14.44 -12.58 2.98
C PHE A 576 -15.55 -11.87 2.20
N LEU A 577 -15.55 -10.53 2.18
CA LEU A 577 -16.64 -9.72 1.62
C LEU A 577 -16.64 -9.65 0.09
N ILE A 578 -15.46 -9.56 -0.55
CA ILE A 578 -15.37 -9.39 -2.01
C ILE A 578 -15.92 -10.62 -2.75
N PRO A 579 -15.60 -11.87 -2.37
CA PRO A 579 -16.15 -13.06 -3.02
C PRO A 579 -17.65 -13.27 -2.76
N ILE A 580 -18.26 -12.62 -1.77
CA ILE A 580 -19.74 -12.63 -1.60
C ILE A 580 -20.40 -11.81 -2.72
N SER A 581 -19.75 -10.74 -3.21
CA SER A 581 -20.35 -9.86 -4.23
C SER A 581 -20.15 -10.34 -5.68
N LEU A 582 -19.18 -11.21 -5.95
CA LEU A 582 -18.83 -11.67 -7.31
C LEU A 582 -19.79 -12.73 -7.91
N PRO A 583 -20.26 -13.77 -7.18
CA PRO A 583 -21.25 -14.73 -7.67
C PRO A 583 -22.59 -14.09 -8.05
N ALA A 584 -22.90 -12.90 -7.51
CA ALA A 584 -24.08 -12.13 -7.87
C ALA A 584 -24.07 -11.67 -9.34
N VAL A 585 -22.90 -11.52 -9.98
CA VAL A 585 -22.79 -11.11 -11.39
C VAL A 585 -23.44 -12.11 -12.33
N LEU A 586 -23.34 -13.42 -12.03
CA LEU A 586 -24.03 -14.46 -12.78
C LEU A 586 -25.55 -14.34 -12.66
N ALA A 587 -26.06 -14.15 -11.44
CA ALA A 587 -27.50 -13.96 -11.22
C ALA A 587 -28.02 -12.70 -11.92
N ILE A 588 -27.30 -11.59 -11.82
CA ILE A 588 -27.63 -10.31 -12.45
C ILE A 588 -27.63 -10.42 -13.98
N ALA A 589 -26.66 -11.13 -14.56
CA ALA A 589 -26.59 -11.32 -16.00
C ALA A 589 -27.85 -11.98 -16.58
N TYR A 590 -28.41 -12.96 -15.87
CA TYR A 590 -29.64 -13.67 -16.26
C TYR A 590 -30.92 -12.91 -15.89
N GLN A 591 -30.87 -11.95 -14.96
CA GLN A 591 -32.00 -11.07 -14.65
C GLN A 591 -32.16 -9.93 -15.64
N VAL A 592 -31.04 -9.37 -16.13
CA VAL A 592 -31.02 -8.14 -16.93
C VAL A 592 -31.03 -8.41 -18.44
N SER A 593 -30.67 -9.64 -18.87
CA SER A 593 -30.58 -10.00 -20.27
C SER A 593 -31.19 -11.37 -20.57
N THR A 594 -31.86 -11.47 -21.72
CA THR A 594 -32.35 -12.74 -22.27
C THR A 594 -31.21 -13.65 -22.78
N THR A 595 -30.03 -13.10 -23.03
CA THR A 595 -28.80 -13.83 -23.38
C THR A 595 -27.83 -13.91 -22.20
N GLY A 596 -28.33 -14.31 -21.02
CA GLY A 596 -27.61 -14.29 -19.74
C GLY A 596 -26.19 -14.88 -19.76
N ALA A 597 -25.92 -15.95 -20.52
CA ALA A 597 -24.58 -16.52 -20.65
C ALA A 597 -23.57 -15.58 -21.36
N GLN A 598 -24.00 -14.90 -22.42
CA GLN A 598 -23.18 -13.91 -23.14
C GLN A 598 -22.95 -12.68 -22.27
N THR A 599 -24.00 -12.23 -21.56
CA THR A 599 -23.93 -11.12 -20.63
C THR A 599 -22.98 -11.43 -19.47
N TYR A 600 -23.04 -12.62 -18.88
CA TYR A 600 -22.12 -13.05 -17.82
C TYR A 600 -20.65 -13.02 -18.28
N SER A 601 -20.37 -13.60 -19.45
CA SER A 601 -19.02 -13.60 -20.05
C SER A 601 -18.51 -12.18 -20.31
N THR A 602 -19.40 -11.27 -20.73
CA THR A 602 -19.07 -9.85 -20.95
C THR A 602 -18.74 -9.16 -19.63
N LEU A 603 -19.51 -9.41 -18.57
CA LEU A 603 -19.27 -8.83 -17.25
C LEU A 603 -17.96 -9.34 -16.63
N GLU A 604 -17.64 -10.63 -16.77
CA GLU A 604 -16.35 -11.19 -16.34
C GLU A 604 -15.17 -10.53 -17.08
N LEU A 605 -15.29 -10.32 -18.39
CA LEU A 605 -14.27 -9.60 -19.17
C LEU A 605 -14.10 -8.16 -18.67
N VAL A 606 -15.20 -7.45 -18.41
CA VAL A 606 -15.17 -6.09 -17.85
C VAL A 606 -14.48 -6.09 -16.48
N GLY A 607 -14.76 -7.07 -15.63
CA GLY A 607 -14.10 -7.26 -14.35
C GLY A 607 -12.58 -7.45 -14.50
N ALA A 608 -12.16 -8.34 -15.41
CA ALA A 608 -10.74 -8.56 -15.70
C ALA A 608 -10.03 -7.31 -16.22
N ILE A 609 -10.66 -6.55 -17.12
CA ILE A 609 -10.12 -5.26 -17.62
C ILE A 609 -10.02 -4.24 -16.48
N GLY A 610 -11.01 -4.20 -15.58
CA GLY A 610 -10.99 -3.35 -14.39
C GLY A 610 -9.82 -3.68 -13.46
N ILE A 611 -9.60 -4.97 -13.15
CA ILE A 611 -8.48 -5.42 -12.32
C ILE A 611 -7.12 -5.11 -12.99
N PHE A 612 -7.00 -5.31 -14.31
CA PHE A 612 -5.79 -4.94 -15.02
C PHE A 612 -5.53 -3.43 -14.95
N THR A 613 -6.56 -2.62 -15.21
CA THR A 613 -6.49 -1.16 -15.17
C THR A 613 -6.14 -0.65 -13.77
N GLY A 614 -6.75 -1.21 -12.72
CA GLY A 614 -6.42 -0.89 -11.34
C GLY A 614 -4.96 -1.19 -11.00
N SER A 615 -4.41 -2.30 -11.49
CA SER A 615 -3.00 -2.64 -11.28
C SER A 615 -2.06 -1.61 -11.93
N LEU A 616 -2.43 -1.09 -13.10
CA LEU A 616 -1.70 0.00 -13.76
C LEU A 616 -1.82 1.32 -12.99
N ILE A 617 -3.01 1.68 -12.52
CA ILE A 617 -3.26 2.90 -11.73
C ILE A 617 -2.40 2.90 -10.46
N VAL A 618 -2.39 1.80 -9.72
CA VAL A 618 -1.60 1.68 -8.48
C VAL A 618 -0.12 1.89 -8.74
N SER A 619 0.41 1.35 -9.84
CA SER A 619 1.84 1.51 -10.18
C SER A 619 2.28 2.97 -10.39
N ARG A 620 1.31 3.87 -10.65
CA ARG A 620 1.54 5.31 -10.84
C ARG A 620 1.42 6.13 -9.56
N LEU A 621 0.93 5.55 -8.47
CA LEU A 621 0.84 6.25 -7.19
C LEU A 621 2.24 6.51 -6.62
N GLY A 622 2.42 7.68 -5.99
CA GLY A 622 3.69 8.07 -5.37
C GLY A 622 4.00 7.27 -4.11
N VAL A 623 2.98 7.03 -3.27
CA VAL A 623 3.08 6.23 -2.05
C VAL A 623 2.12 5.04 -2.13
N ILE A 624 2.68 3.83 -2.18
CA ILE A 624 1.96 2.54 -2.16
C ILE A 624 2.30 1.88 -0.84
N GLY A 625 1.33 1.24 -0.18
CA GLY A 625 1.56 0.62 1.14
C GLY A 625 0.94 1.38 2.32
N SER A 626 0.22 2.47 2.06
CA SER A 626 -0.44 3.23 3.12
C SER A 626 -1.85 2.70 3.40
N MET A 627 -2.29 2.82 4.66
CA MET A 627 -3.69 2.52 5.01
C MET A 627 -4.71 3.39 4.26
N ARG A 628 -4.29 4.58 3.80
CA ARG A 628 -5.10 5.44 2.92
C ARG A 628 -5.34 4.79 1.56
N THR A 629 -4.29 4.24 0.92
CA THR A 629 -4.42 3.56 -0.37
C THR A 629 -5.22 2.26 -0.24
N VAL A 630 -4.99 1.49 0.83
CA VAL A 630 -5.79 0.30 1.17
C VAL A 630 -7.29 0.65 1.31
N GLY A 631 -7.61 1.68 2.09
CA GLY A 631 -8.98 2.13 2.31
C GLY A 631 -9.66 2.66 1.05
N ALA A 632 -8.94 3.42 0.22
CA ALA A 632 -9.45 3.94 -1.05
C ALA A 632 -9.84 2.81 -2.01
N GLY A 633 -9.00 1.78 -2.14
CA GLY A 633 -9.29 0.62 -2.98
C GLY A 633 -10.56 -0.13 -2.54
N LEU A 634 -10.69 -0.38 -1.24
CA LEU A 634 -11.86 -1.07 -0.68
C LEU A 634 -13.14 -0.24 -0.76
N LEU A 635 -13.06 1.07 -0.55
CA LEU A 635 -14.20 1.97 -0.73
C LEU A 635 -14.68 1.94 -2.17
N LEU A 636 -13.76 2.02 -3.13
CA LEU A 636 -14.08 1.98 -4.55
C LEU A 636 -14.73 0.65 -4.95
N THR A 637 -14.20 -0.48 -4.48
CA THR A 637 -14.82 -1.81 -4.69
C THR A 637 -16.20 -1.92 -4.04
N GLY A 638 -16.35 -1.49 -2.78
CA GLY A 638 -17.60 -1.59 -2.03
C GLY A 638 -18.72 -0.69 -2.58
N ALA A 639 -18.41 0.59 -2.84
CA ALA A 639 -19.38 1.58 -3.33
C ALA A 639 -20.04 1.12 -4.63
N PHE A 640 -19.23 0.62 -5.56
CA PHE A 640 -19.73 0.22 -6.86
C PHE A 640 -20.31 -1.18 -6.89
N SER A 641 -19.94 -2.06 -5.95
CA SER A 641 -20.67 -3.33 -5.74
C SER A 641 -22.14 -3.09 -5.37
N VAL A 642 -22.42 -2.03 -4.61
CA VAL A 642 -23.80 -1.60 -4.28
C VAL A 642 -24.50 -1.05 -5.53
N ALA A 643 -23.82 -0.24 -6.35
CA ALA A 643 -24.39 0.27 -7.60
C ALA A 643 -24.75 -0.85 -8.59
N ILE A 644 -23.95 -1.93 -8.64
CA ILE A 644 -24.26 -3.14 -9.42
C ILE A 644 -25.56 -3.78 -8.93
N PHE A 645 -25.72 -3.96 -7.62
CA PHE A 645 -26.90 -4.57 -7.02
C PHE A 645 -28.20 -3.77 -7.28
N MET A 646 -28.11 -2.45 -7.30
CA MET A 646 -29.27 -1.57 -7.41
C MET A 646 -29.73 -1.29 -8.83
N SER A 647 -28.86 -1.52 -9.83
CA SER A 647 -29.15 -1.21 -11.21
C SER A 647 -29.83 -2.38 -11.91
N HIS A 648 -30.85 -2.06 -12.71
CA HIS A 648 -31.47 -3.01 -13.64
C HIS A 648 -31.05 -2.73 -15.09
N ASP A 649 -30.25 -1.68 -15.32
CA ASP A 649 -29.67 -1.35 -16.61
C ASP A 649 -28.28 -1.99 -16.77
N LEU A 650 -28.10 -2.70 -17.88
CA LEU A 650 -26.88 -3.45 -18.18
C LEU A 650 -25.64 -2.55 -18.27
N TRP A 651 -25.75 -1.38 -18.90
CA TRP A 651 -24.61 -0.49 -19.13
C TRP A 651 -24.14 0.14 -17.83
N MET A 652 -25.07 0.48 -16.93
CA MET A 652 -24.73 0.95 -15.60
C MET A 652 -24.11 -0.15 -14.73
N ILE A 653 -24.56 -1.40 -14.85
CA ILE A 653 -23.90 -2.56 -14.21
C ILE A 653 -22.48 -2.74 -14.74
N VAL A 654 -22.29 -2.66 -16.07
CA VAL A 654 -20.97 -2.74 -16.71
C VAL A 654 -20.03 -1.65 -16.16
N ALA A 655 -20.49 -0.40 -16.14
CA ALA A 655 -19.69 0.72 -15.64
C ALA A 655 -19.35 0.56 -14.14
N ALA A 656 -20.32 0.17 -13.32
CA ALA A 656 -20.11 -0.05 -11.90
C ALA A 656 -19.18 -1.24 -11.63
N LEU A 657 -19.33 -2.36 -12.35
CA LEU A 657 -18.46 -3.52 -12.23
C LEU A 657 -17.02 -3.19 -12.62
N PHE A 658 -16.83 -2.43 -13.70
CA PHE A 658 -15.51 -1.94 -14.11
C PHE A 658 -14.85 -1.16 -12.98
N ILE A 659 -15.55 -0.17 -12.42
CA ILE A 659 -14.99 0.67 -11.36
C ILE A 659 -14.76 -0.15 -10.09
N ALA A 660 -15.71 -1.00 -9.67
CA ALA A 660 -15.54 -1.87 -8.49
C ALA A 660 -14.28 -2.74 -8.62
N SER A 661 -14.03 -3.26 -9.82
CA SER A 661 -12.90 -4.13 -10.15
C SER A 661 -11.56 -3.40 -10.16
N VAL A 662 -11.53 -2.10 -10.50
CA VAL A 662 -10.33 -1.25 -10.37
C VAL A 662 -9.85 -1.14 -8.92
N GLY A 663 -10.77 -1.15 -7.95
CA GLY A 663 -10.44 -1.00 -6.53
C GLY A 663 -9.70 -2.19 -5.92
N ASN A 664 -9.89 -3.39 -6.47
CA ASN A 664 -9.33 -4.63 -5.92
C ASN A 664 -7.78 -4.66 -5.98
N PRO A 665 -7.12 -4.37 -7.11
CA PRO A 665 -5.66 -4.16 -7.16
C PRO A 665 -5.17 -3.05 -6.24
N VAL A 666 -5.91 -1.94 -6.13
CA VAL A 666 -5.54 -0.79 -5.27
C VAL A 666 -5.42 -1.22 -3.82
N TYR A 667 -6.41 -1.98 -3.36
CA TYR A 667 -6.39 -2.58 -2.05
C TYR A 667 -5.29 -3.65 -1.90
N THR A 668 -5.28 -4.65 -2.79
CA THR A 668 -4.44 -5.85 -2.61
C THR A 668 -2.95 -5.53 -2.70
N VAL A 669 -2.53 -4.70 -3.66
CA VAL A 669 -1.13 -4.29 -3.84
C VAL A 669 -0.66 -3.41 -2.69
N ALA A 670 -1.47 -2.43 -2.27
CA ALA A 670 -1.14 -1.60 -1.13
C ALA A 670 -1.00 -2.43 0.15
N ASN A 671 -1.95 -3.35 0.40
CA ASN A 671 -1.91 -4.17 1.60
C ASN A 671 -0.72 -5.14 1.63
N GLN A 672 -0.38 -5.75 0.48
CA GLN A 672 0.81 -6.60 0.36
C GLN A 672 2.10 -5.82 0.60
N THR A 673 2.20 -4.64 0.01
CA THR A 673 3.37 -3.76 0.16
C THR A 673 3.57 -3.38 1.62
N ALA A 674 2.51 -2.93 2.29
CA ALA A 674 2.55 -2.56 3.70
C ALA A 674 3.03 -3.72 4.60
N LEU A 675 2.47 -4.92 4.40
CA LEU A 675 2.86 -6.11 5.17
C LEU A 675 4.30 -6.54 4.93
N ILE A 676 4.79 -6.42 3.69
CA ILE A 676 6.17 -6.78 3.35
C ILE A 676 7.16 -5.77 3.95
N GLU A 677 6.83 -4.49 3.92
CA GLU A 677 7.68 -3.41 4.44
C GLU A 677 7.70 -3.40 5.97
N ALA A 678 6.58 -3.72 6.62
CA ALA A 678 6.49 -3.90 8.07
C ALA A 678 7.21 -5.16 8.60
N ALA A 679 7.59 -6.09 7.72
CA ALA A 679 8.18 -7.37 8.12
C ALA A 679 9.70 -7.37 8.03
N ASP A 680 10.35 -7.85 9.10
CA ASP A 680 11.78 -8.12 9.11
C ASP A 680 12.18 -9.09 7.98
N PRO A 681 13.37 -8.92 7.36
CA PRO A 681 13.84 -9.79 6.27
C PRO A 681 13.79 -11.30 6.58
N SER A 682 13.99 -11.66 7.86
CA SER A 682 13.97 -13.04 8.38
C SER A 682 12.57 -13.64 8.59
N ASN A 683 11.51 -12.83 8.44
CA ASN A 683 10.12 -13.21 8.71
C ASN A 683 9.14 -12.85 7.55
N ARG A 684 9.63 -12.26 6.46
CA ARG A 684 8.80 -11.84 5.30
C ARG A 684 7.98 -12.99 4.71
N GLY A 685 8.57 -14.18 4.56
CA GLY A 685 7.90 -15.36 4.03
C GLY A 685 6.74 -15.81 4.91
N THR A 686 6.96 -15.82 6.22
CA THR A 686 5.97 -16.15 7.24
C THR A 686 4.81 -15.16 7.23
N VAL A 687 5.09 -13.85 7.17
CA VAL A 687 4.07 -12.79 7.09
C VAL A 687 3.24 -12.93 5.81
N MET A 688 3.87 -13.17 4.66
CA MET A 688 3.16 -13.41 3.41
C MET A 688 2.33 -14.70 3.44
N ALA A 689 2.83 -15.78 4.06
CA ALA A 689 2.12 -17.04 4.18
C ALA A 689 0.89 -16.90 5.07
N THR A 690 1.02 -16.19 6.20
CA THR A 690 -0.11 -15.86 7.08
C THR A 690 -1.18 -15.05 6.33
N ARG A 691 -0.79 -14.02 5.58
CA ARG A 691 -1.73 -13.22 4.78
C ARG A 691 -2.42 -14.06 3.72
N PHE A 692 -1.66 -14.87 2.99
CA PHE A 692 -2.20 -15.75 1.95
C PHE A 692 -3.19 -16.76 2.54
N GLY A 693 -2.84 -17.41 3.65
CA GLY A 693 -3.70 -18.35 4.35
C GLY A 693 -5.01 -17.71 4.82
N LEU A 694 -4.92 -16.59 5.53
CA LEU A 694 -6.10 -15.86 6.02
C LEU A 694 -7.01 -15.40 4.88
N ALA A 695 -6.43 -14.81 3.82
CA ALA A 695 -7.20 -14.33 2.67
C ALA A 695 -7.90 -15.49 1.93
N GLN A 696 -7.21 -16.59 1.68
CA GLN A 696 -7.81 -17.75 1.02
C GLN A 696 -8.92 -18.39 1.87
N THR A 697 -8.66 -18.58 3.17
CA THR A 697 -9.67 -19.11 4.12
C THR A 697 -10.93 -18.26 4.08
N ALA A 698 -10.76 -16.94 4.24
CA ALA A 698 -11.85 -16.00 4.25
C ALA A 698 -12.61 -15.98 2.92
N GLY A 699 -11.90 -16.01 1.79
CA GLY A 699 -12.53 -16.00 0.46
C GLY A 699 -13.32 -17.26 0.13
N ILE A 700 -12.85 -18.43 0.57
CA ILE A 700 -13.60 -19.67 0.44
C ILE A 700 -14.87 -19.64 1.30
N ILE A 701 -14.77 -19.18 2.55
CA ILE A 701 -15.95 -19.02 3.40
C ILE A 701 -16.91 -18.02 2.75
N GLY A 702 -16.41 -16.89 2.27
CA GLY A 702 -17.22 -15.87 1.59
C GLY A 702 -17.94 -16.41 0.35
N LEU A 703 -17.29 -17.22 -0.48
CA LEU A 703 -17.91 -17.78 -1.70
C LEU A 703 -18.99 -18.85 -1.43
N VAL A 704 -18.93 -19.52 -0.27
CA VAL A 704 -19.94 -20.51 0.15
C VAL A 704 -21.24 -19.85 0.65
N TRP A 705 -21.12 -18.62 1.17
CA TRP A 705 -22.23 -17.81 1.64
C TRP A 705 -22.88 -17.05 0.49
#